data_AF-B4CVJ9-F1
#
_entry.id   AF-B4CVJ9-F1
#
_cell.length_a   1.000
_cell.length_b   1.000
_cell.length_c   1.000
_cell.angle_alpha   90.00
_cell.angle_beta   90.00
_cell.angle_gamma   90.00
#
_symmetry.space_group_name_H-M   'P 1'
#
loop_
_entity.id
_entity.type
_entity.pdbx_description
1 polymer ?
#
loop_
_entity_poly.entity_id
_entity_poly.type
_entity_poly.pdbx_seq_one_letter_code
_entity_poly.pdbx_strand_id
1 'polypeptide(L)'
;MSTLLWKELRENFKWALLAMFALGAAELLALYTEADADYSFNNGITLCHAAFLILTTFGPPAIGLLLGFLQILPELNRDRWAALLHRPISWGALFWAKAVAGVLLYIIAAVIPLLVCVWQTATPGHFASPFVPGLALAGIADTATGLAYYFAALLIALQGGRIAWRVLPLLAAVYLTSFVQRADDFSDAAWAVLGMTLVLSLAGWGAIYRRDRLRGRPWFGRLALFLVAFYGCCGFAEFALFVWKPDRWYNSDRPEYRVNEEGRPLKIIYRSGTIISVEELDGSAPSEAKYKRDRVRSHTVYLNEATAYIGDSHHYHPRVEHEQRYRLSHTYIVPAGTHHLPQPESWFLLRQPKILVGISLHRKTVAAILDLHGFQPPGNRPVPFPVDVVFDTVAHDRLLQFQRESLRVADFAGRSVTEIPLPASPPIHGVANAWNANELEQIEISAVALRGSLAIYDQKDWHLLATLPYHHDVERWGQISVGVNVAGDRFYLQYEPSVWIPWQESAVMPSYVDVMSRQGKVEHSYTLPPLPVTPAKPTPAGYLIEGLRSPVFFFGTLLYQKLGVLLGNQKLQDVFEARMGSNAHAVRETAVLILVCSLLCAGATLAGARRLHFSWSQAALWAGVALVFNIAGLLLFLTVADWPQVVPCATCQRPRPVSRQTCPHCADDWPPAAATGTEIFDHEALSFSSCPPGKYGDTL
;
A
#
# COMPACT_ATOMS: atom_id res chain seq x y z
N MET A 1 8.90 -37.70 -14.58
CA MET A 1 8.61 -36.28 -14.28
C MET A 1 8.94 -35.38 -15.47
N SER A 2 10.11 -35.53 -16.12
CA SER A 2 10.51 -34.76 -17.31
C SER A 2 9.52 -34.80 -18.48
N THR A 3 8.93 -35.95 -18.79
CA THR A 3 7.96 -36.11 -19.89
C THR A 3 6.65 -35.34 -19.66
N LEU A 4 6.14 -35.33 -18.42
CA LEU A 4 4.96 -34.54 -18.05
C LEU A 4 5.27 -33.04 -18.12
N LEU A 5 6.39 -32.61 -17.53
CA LEU A 5 6.83 -31.22 -17.56
C LEU A 5 6.95 -30.71 -19.00
N TRP A 6 7.62 -31.47 -19.89
CA TRP A 6 7.77 -31.10 -21.29
C TRP A 6 6.44 -30.98 -22.04
N LYS A 7 5.50 -31.89 -21.78
CA LYS A 7 4.15 -31.83 -22.35
C LYS A 7 3.46 -30.51 -21.96
N GLU A 8 3.45 -30.18 -20.66
CA GLU A 8 2.80 -28.97 -20.16
C GLU A 8 3.42 -27.70 -20.73
N LEU A 9 4.76 -27.65 -20.83
CA LEU A 9 5.47 -26.56 -21.47
C LEU A 9 5.06 -26.42 -22.94
N ARG A 10 5.14 -27.50 -23.73
CA ARG A 10 4.81 -27.48 -25.16
C ARG A 10 3.38 -27.02 -25.45
N GLU A 11 2.40 -27.47 -24.66
CA GLU A 11 0.98 -27.16 -24.90
C GLU A 11 0.65 -25.70 -24.58
N ASN A 12 1.29 -25.12 -23.57
CA ASN A 12 0.97 -23.79 -23.05
C ASN A 12 1.97 -22.69 -23.46
N PHE A 13 3.11 -23.04 -24.06
CA PHE A 13 4.15 -22.09 -24.47
C PHE A 13 3.64 -20.99 -25.40
N LYS A 14 2.75 -21.31 -26.35
CA LYS A 14 2.14 -20.32 -27.26
C LYS A 14 1.35 -19.24 -26.51
N TRP A 15 0.68 -19.60 -25.40
CA TRP A 15 -0.08 -18.65 -24.59
C TRP A 15 0.84 -17.76 -23.76
N ALA A 16 1.93 -18.34 -23.23
CA ALA A 16 2.96 -17.57 -22.54
C ALA A 16 3.64 -16.55 -23.47
N LEU A 17 3.95 -16.94 -24.71
CA LEU A 17 4.50 -16.01 -25.71
C LEU A 17 3.52 -14.89 -26.07
N LEU A 18 2.24 -15.22 -26.31
CA LEU A 18 1.23 -14.20 -26.62
C LEU A 18 1.10 -13.19 -25.46
N ALA A 19 1.06 -13.69 -24.21
CA ALA A 19 1.01 -12.86 -23.02
C ALA A 19 2.28 -12.00 -22.85
N MET A 20 3.48 -12.57 -23.11
CA MET A 20 4.76 -11.87 -23.08
C MET A 20 4.76 -10.66 -24.02
N PHE A 21 4.34 -10.86 -25.28
CA PHE A 21 4.29 -9.77 -26.26
C PHE A 21 3.24 -8.72 -25.90
N ALA A 22 2.04 -9.14 -25.46
CA ALA A 22 0.98 -8.22 -25.10
C ALA A 22 1.36 -7.35 -23.89
N LEU A 23 1.86 -7.97 -22.82
CA LEU A 23 2.30 -7.25 -21.63
C LEU A 23 3.52 -6.39 -21.93
N GLY A 24 4.54 -6.93 -22.60
CA GLY A 24 5.75 -6.18 -22.94
C GLY A 24 5.47 -4.98 -23.83
N ALA A 25 4.58 -5.10 -24.82
CA ALA A 25 4.17 -3.96 -25.63
C ALA A 25 3.43 -2.89 -24.80
N ALA A 26 2.54 -3.30 -23.89
CA ALA A 26 1.82 -2.38 -23.02
C ALA A 26 2.75 -1.67 -22.02
N GLU A 27 3.68 -2.40 -21.38
CA GLU A 27 4.66 -1.85 -20.45
C GLU A 27 5.61 -0.88 -21.15
N LEU A 28 6.14 -1.24 -22.32
CA LEU A 28 6.98 -0.36 -23.12
C LEU A 28 6.21 0.88 -23.58
N LEU A 29 4.96 0.72 -24.04
CA LEU A 29 4.12 1.85 -24.40
C LEU A 29 3.93 2.80 -23.21
N ALA A 30 3.58 2.28 -22.03
CA ALA A 30 3.43 3.10 -20.82
C ALA A 30 4.73 3.80 -20.39
N LEU A 31 5.89 3.17 -20.60
CA LEU A 31 7.18 3.82 -20.37
C LEU A 31 7.45 4.94 -21.36
N TYR A 32 7.16 4.74 -22.65
CA TYR A 32 7.47 5.71 -23.70
C TYR A 32 6.46 6.87 -23.77
N THR A 33 5.17 6.64 -23.50
CA THR A 33 4.16 7.71 -23.50
C THR A 33 4.41 8.74 -22.39
N GLU A 34 5.00 8.29 -21.29
CA GLU A 34 5.21 9.10 -20.08
C GLU A 34 6.66 9.62 -19.99
N ALA A 35 7.58 9.09 -20.79
CA ALA A 35 8.96 9.59 -20.87
C ALA A 35 9.04 11.06 -21.35
N ASP A 36 8.04 11.48 -22.12
CA ASP A 36 7.93 12.84 -22.67
C ASP A 36 6.93 13.72 -21.89
N ALA A 37 6.21 13.15 -20.91
CA ALA A 37 5.31 13.90 -20.03
C ALA A 37 6.12 14.60 -18.92
N ASP A 38 5.68 15.79 -18.50
CA ASP A 38 6.32 16.52 -17.41
C ASP A 38 6.49 15.62 -16.18
N TYR A 39 7.74 15.46 -15.72
CA TYR A 39 8.12 14.67 -14.54
C TYR A 39 7.52 15.26 -13.25
N SER A 40 6.22 15.15 -13.06
CA SER A 40 5.60 15.67 -11.84
C SER A 40 5.96 14.80 -10.64
N PHE A 41 6.17 15.45 -9.49
CA PHE A 41 6.38 14.77 -8.20
C PHE A 41 5.31 13.71 -7.89
N ASN A 42 4.09 13.89 -8.39
CA ASN A 42 2.94 13.03 -8.07
C ASN A 42 2.86 11.76 -8.94
N ASN A 43 3.47 11.76 -10.12
CA ASN A 43 3.27 10.68 -11.09
C ASN A 43 4.34 9.58 -11.04
N GLY A 44 5.47 9.84 -10.37
CA GLY A 44 6.61 8.92 -10.28
C GLY A 44 7.52 8.98 -11.52
N ILE A 45 8.72 8.40 -11.41
CA ILE A 45 9.73 8.41 -12.49
C ILE A 45 9.85 7.01 -13.10
N THR A 46 9.73 6.89 -14.43
CA THR A 46 9.96 5.67 -15.21
C THR A 46 9.21 4.43 -14.70
N LEU A 47 9.91 3.44 -14.13
CA LEU A 47 9.35 2.19 -13.59
C LEU A 47 8.45 2.39 -12.36
N CYS A 48 8.50 3.56 -11.73
CA CYS A 48 7.59 3.95 -10.65
C CYS A 48 6.43 4.83 -11.15
N HIS A 49 6.31 5.03 -12.46
CA HIS A 49 5.22 5.84 -13.01
C HIS A 49 3.87 5.15 -12.80
N ALA A 50 2.82 5.92 -12.47
CA ALA A 50 1.50 5.37 -12.16
C ALA A 50 0.95 4.42 -13.24
N ALA A 51 1.04 4.80 -14.52
CA ALA A 51 0.58 3.96 -15.64
C ALA A 51 1.33 2.63 -15.73
N PHE A 52 2.65 2.66 -15.57
CA PHE A 52 3.49 1.45 -15.56
C PHE A 52 3.16 0.56 -14.36
N LEU A 53 3.03 1.16 -13.16
CA LEU A 53 2.66 0.43 -11.95
C LEU A 53 1.27 -0.19 -12.01
N ILE A 54 0.30 0.46 -12.67
CA ILE A 54 -1.03 -0.12 -12.94
C ILE A 54 -0.88 -1.38 -13.80
N LEU A 55 -0.08 -1.33 -14.87
CA LEU A 55 0.15 -2.48 -15.73
C LEU A 55 0.84 -3.63 -14.99
N THR A 56 1.89 -3.37 -14.21
CA THR A 56 2.57 -4.41 -13.43
C THR A 56 1.68 -4.93 -12.29
N THR A 57 0.81 -4.10 -11.74
CA THR A 57 -0.15 -4.48 -10.69
C THR A 57 -1.23 -5.43 -11.20
N PHE A 58 -1.74 -5.24 -12.42
CA PHE A 58 -2.91 -6.00 -12.91
C PHE A 58 -2.56 -7.02 -14.00
N GLY A 59 -1.58 -6.72 -14.86
CA GLY A 59 -1.18 -7.57 -15.99
C GLY A 59 -0.62 -8.93 -15.54
N PRO A 60 0.49 -8.96 -14.77
CA PRO A 60 1.05 -10.20 -14.25
C PRO A 60 0.05 -11.06 -13.44
N PRO A 61 -0.80 -10.52 -12.55
CA PRO A 61 -1.90 -11.29 -11.95
C PRO A 61 -2.89 -11.90 -12.95
N ALA A 62 -3.33 -11.12 -13.96
CA ALA A 62 -4.22 -11.62 -14.99
C ALA A 62 -3.59 -12.76 -15.80
N ILE A 63 -2.30 -12.63 -16.17
CA ILE A 63 -1.53 -13.68 -16.86
C ILE A 63 -1.41 -14.93 -15.99
N GLY A 64 -1.04 -14.78 -14.73
CA GLY A 64 -0.92 -15.89 -13.78
C GLY A 64 -2.24 -16.67 -13.68
N LEU A 65 -3.35 -15.94 -13.49
CA LEU A 65 -4.69 -16.51 -13.41
C LEU A 65 -5.07 -17.27 -14.69
N LEU A 66 -4.88 -16.66 -15.86
CA LEU A 66 -5.19 -17.27 -17.16
C LEU A 66 -4.36 -18.54 -17.40
N LEU A 67 -3.04 -18.49 -17.15
CA LEU A 67 -2.16 -19.66 -17.29
C LEU A 67 -2.59 -20.81 -16.37
N GLY A 68 -2.97 -20.51 -15.12
CA GLY A 68 -3.45 -21.53 -14.18
C GLY A 68 -4.73 -22.22 -14.67
N PHE A 69 -5.68 -21.46 -15.23
CA PHE A 69 -6.89 -22.04 -15.82
C PHE A 69 -6.62 -22.80 -17.11
N LEU A 70 -5.83 -22.24 -18.03
CA LEU A 70 -5.49 -22.87 -19.31
C LEU A 70 -4.79 -24.22 -19.13
N GLN A 71 -4.01 -24.39 -18.06
CA GLN A 71 -3.37 -25.68 -17.74
C GLN A 71 -4.32 -26.77 -17.22
N ILE A 72 -5.45 -26.39 -16.60
CA ILE A 72 -6.37 -27.36 -15.96
C ILE A 72 -7.66 -27.58 -16.74
N LEU A 73 -8.24 -26.53 -17.34
CA LEU A 73 -9.53 -26.61 -18.04
C LEU A 73 -9.58 -27.73 -19.11
N PRO A 74 -8.54 -27.94 -19.95
CA PRO A 74 -8.53 -29.02 -20.93
C PRO A 74 -8.56 -30.43 -20.33
N GLU A 75 -8.17 -30.58 -19.05
CA GLU A 75 -8.13 -31.85 -18.32
C GLU A 75 -9.39 -32.11 -17.50
N LEU A 76 -10.17 -31.08 -17.20
CA LEU A 76 -11.46 -31.22 -16.54
C LEU A 76 -12.53 -31.90 -17.42
N ASN A 77 -12.23 -32.10 -18.71
CA ASN A 77 -13.09 -32.88 -19.58
C ASN A 77 -13.15 -34.34 -19.07
N ARG A 78 -14.37 -34.85 -18.84
CA ARG A 78 -14.68 -36.01 -17.99
C ARG A 78 -13.85 -37.26 -18.34
N ASP A 79 -13.65 -37.50 -19.64
CA ASP A 79 -12.95 -38.69 -20.14
C ASP A 79 -11.43 -38.59 -19.98
N ARG A 80 -10.87 -37.38 -20.06
CA ARG A 80 -9.43 -37.15 -19.92
C ARG A 80 -8.99 -37.28 -18.47
N TRP A 81 -9.81 -36.80 -17.53
CA TRP A 81 -9.53 -36.95 -16.10
C TRP A 81 -9.50 -38.42 -15.68
N ALA A 82 -10.46 -39.23 -16.16
CA ALA A 82 -10.49 -40.67 -15.94
C ALA A 82 -9.21 -41.36 -16.45
N ALA A 83 -8.82 -41.08 -17.70
CA ALA A 83 -7.60 -41.63 -18.27
C ALA A 83 -6.33 -41.22 -17.50
N LEU A 84 -6.35 -40.05 -16.87
CA LEU A 84 -5.24 -39.53 -16.06
C LEU A 84 -5.15 -40.23 -14.70
N LEU A 85 -6.30 -40.58 -14.09
CA LEU A 85 -6.39 -41.34 -12.84
C LEU A 85 -5.81 -42.76 -12.95
N HIS A 86 -5.76 -43.34 -14.15
CA HIS A 86 -5.25 -44.71 -14.37
C HIS A 86 -3.74 -44.78 -14.65
N ARG A 87 -3.03 -43.66 -14.73
CA ARG A 87 -1.58 -43.68 -14.98
C ARG A 87 -0.81 -44.05 -13.71
N PRO A 88 0.30 -44.81 -13.81
CA PRO A 88 1.15 -45.18 -12.67
C PRO A 88 2.06 -44.01 -12.23
N ILE A 89 1.48 -42.84 -11.98
CA ILE A 89 2.19 -41.62 -11.54
C ILE A 89 1.52 -41.14 -10.27
N SER A 90 2.33 -40.79 -9.26
CA SER A 90 1.78 -40.27 -8.01
C SER A 90 1.08 -38.92 -8.21
N TRP A 91 0.00 -38.69 -7.46
CA TRP A 91 -0.75 -37.43 -7.45
C TRP A 91 0.12 -36.20 -7.23
N GLY A 92 1.09 -36.31 -6.31
CA GLY A 92 2.05 -35.24 -6.06
C GLY A 92 2.95 -34.95 -7.26
N ALA A 93 3.46 -35.97 -7.95
CA ALA A 93 4.32 -35.78 -9.11
C ALA A 93 3.56 -35.12 -10.27
N LEU A 94 2.27 -35.45 -10.44
CA LEU A 94 1.42 -34.79 -11.42
C LEU A 94 1.23 -33.30 -11.10
N PHE A 95 0.88 -32.97 -9.85
CA PHE A 95 0.71 -31.58 -9.42
C PHE A 95 1.99 -30.76 -9.61
N TRP A 96 3.13 -31.27 -9.12
CA TRP A 96 4.39 -30.53 -9.16
C TRP A 96 4.94 -30.40 -10.59
N ALA A 97 4.73 -31.38 -11.47
CA ALA A 97 5.10 -31.23 -12.87
C ALA A 97 4.35 -30.05 -13.54
N LYS A 98 3.05 -29.88 -13.24
CA LYS A 98 2.25 -28.76 -13.73
C LYS A 98 2.65 -27.44 -13.10
N ALA A 99 2.79 -27.41 -11.78
CA ALA A 99 3.20 -26.23 -11.03
C ALA A 99 4.54 -25.69 -11.56
N VAL A 100 5.55 -26.56 -11.71
CA VAL A 100 6.86 -26.17 -12.25
C VAL A 100 6.73 -25.69 -13.70
N ALA A 101 5.96 -26.38 -14.55
CA ALA A 101 5.73 -25.94 -15.93
C ALA A 101 5.09 -24.54 -15.98
N GLY A 102 4.05 -24.30 -15.18
CA GLY A 102 3.35 -23.03 -15.16
C GLY A 102 4.19 -21.89 -14.58
N VAL A 103 5.00 -22.14 -13.55
CA VAL A 103 5.96 -21.14 -13.04
C VAL A 103 6.98 -20.77 -14.11
N LEU A 104 7.54 -21.73 -14.85
CA LEU A 104 8.47 -21.43 -15.95
C LEU A 104 7.80 -20.62 -17.08
N LEU A 105 6.58 -21.00 -17.47
CA LEU A 105 5.79 -20.26 -18.46
C LEU A 105 5.43 -18.85 -17.99
N TYR A 106 5.16 -18.70 -16.69
CA TYR A 106 4.88 -17.41 -16.07
C TYR A 106 6.10 -16.49 -16.07
N ILE A 107 7.29 -17.03 -15.75
CA ILE A 107 8.55 -16.28 -15.83
C ILE A 107 8.75 -15.73 -17.25
N ILE A 108 8.50 -16.57 -18.28
CA ILE A 108 8.57 -16.13 -19.68
C ILE A 108 7.52 -15.05 -19.97
N ALA A 109 6.28 -15.25 -19.52
CA ALA A 109 5.16 -14.38 -19.85
C ALA A 109 5.18 -13.01 -19.16
N ALA A 110 5.72 -12.92 -17.94
CA ALA A 110 5.60 -11.73 -17.10
C ALA A 110 6.93 -11.17 -16.59
N VAL A 111 7.92 -12.03 -16.27
CA VAL A 111 9.21 -11.56 -15.76
C VAL A 111 10.12 -11.04 -16.89
N ILE A 112 10.12 -11.70 -18.06
CA ILE A 112 10.91 -11.22 -19.22
C ILE A 112 10.48 -9.81 -19.67
N PRO A 113 9.18 -9.50 -19.86
CA PRO A 113 8.73 -8.14 -20.17
C PRO A 113 9.25 -7.08 -19.20
N LEU A 114 9.11 -7.32 -17.90
CA LEU A 114 9.64 -6.42 -16.87
C LEU A 114 11.15 -6.26 -16.98
N LEU A 115 11.91 -7.35 -17.16
CA LEU A 115 13.37 -7.28 -17.31
C LEU A 115 13.80 -6.48 -18.54
N VAL A 116 13.05 -6.57 -19.65
CA VAL A 116 13.29 -5.75 -20.84
C VAL A 116 13.06 -4.27 -20.51
N CYS A 117 11.98 -3.92 -19.80
CA CYS A 117 11.70 -2.57 -19.33
C CYS A 117 12.80 -2.03 -18.38
N VAL A 118 13.27 -2.86 -17.44
CA VAL A 118 14.39 -2.52 -16.55
C VAL A 118 15.68 -2.33 -17.34
N TRP A 119 15.97 -3.19 -18.31
CA TRP A 119 17.14 -3.05 -19.16
C TRP A 119 17.09 -1.78 -20.03
N GLN A 120 15.92 -1.48 -20.61
CA GLN A 120 15.69 -0.28 -21.41
C GLN A 120 15.90 0.98 -20.58
N THR A 121 15.38 1.03 -19.35
CA THR A 121 15.55 2.16 -18.43
C THR A 121 16.97 2.27 -17.87
N ALA A 122 17.65 1.16 -17.64
CA ALA A 122 19.04 1.12 -17.18
C ALA A 122 20.06 1.50 -18.27
N THR A 123 19.69 1.41 -19.55
CA THR A 123 20.56 1.72 -20.68
C THR A 123 20.60 3.23 -20.93
N PRO A 124 21.77 3.89 -20.80
CA PRO A 124 21.88 5.33 -21.09
C PRO A 124 21.46 5.66 -22.51
N GLY A 125 20.78 6.79 -22.71
CA GLY A 125 20.33 7.25 -24.02
C GLY A 125 18.85 6.96 -24.33
N HIS A 126 18.16 6.12 -23.56
CA HIS A 126 16.73 5.83 -23.81
C HIS A 126 15.78 6.78 -23.07
N PHE A 127 16.11 7.15 -21.82
CA PHE A 127 15.28 8.01 -20.97
C PHE A 127 16.09 9.17 -20.41
N ALA A 128 15.46 10.33 -20.25
CA ALA A 128 16.09 11.53 -19.71
C ALA A 128 16.11 11.55 -18.17
N SER A 129 16.33 10.39 -17.55
CA SER A 129 16.36 10.20 -16.10
C SER A 129 17.43 9.17 -15.72
N PRO A 130 18.10 9.32 -14.56
CA PRO A 130 19.04 8.32 -14.09
C PRO A 130 18.30 7.05 -13.66
N PHE A 131 18.93 5.91 -13.89
CA PHE A 131 18.45 4.63 -13.37
C PHE A 131 19.11 4.32 -12.04
N VAL A 132 18.30 3.92 -11.05
CA VAL A 132 18.76 3.26 -9.84
C VAL A 132 17.99 1.95 -9.66
N PRO A 133 18.63 0.84 -9.26
CA PRO A 133 17.98 -0.46 -9.16
C PRO A 133 16.71 -0.49 -8.29
N GLY A 134 16.63 0.39 -7.28
CA GLY A 134 15.48 0.55 -6.41
C GLY A 134 14.16 0.82 -7.15
N LEU A 135 14.21 1.49 -8.31
CA LEU A 135 13.03 1.79 -9.13
C LEU A 135 12.32 0.53 -9.65
N ALA A 136 13.06 -0.57 -9.81
CA ALA A 136 12.49 -1.83 -10.29
C ALA A 136 11.74 -2.61 -9.20
N LEU A 137 11.95 -2.30 -7.91
CA LEU A 137 11.45 -3.11 -6.79
C LEU A 137 9.92 -3.17 -6.76
N ALA A 138 9.23 -2.08 -7.09
CA ALA A 138 7.78 -2.03 -7.20
C ALA A 138 7.25 -3.02 -8.26
N GLY A 139 7.76 -2.91 -9.49
CA GLY A 139 7.40 -3.79 -10.59
C GLY A 139 7.76 -5.26 -10.32
N ILE A 140 8.88 -5.54 -9.66
CA ILE A 140 9.27 -6.90 -9.24
C ILE A 140 8.26 -7.47 -8.25
N ALA A 141 7.90 -6.71 -7.20
CA ALA A 141 6.94 -7.16 -6.19
C ALA A 141 5.56 -7.42 -6.83
N ASP A 142 5.09 -6.50 -7.67
CA ASP A 142 3.82 -6.62 -8.38
C ASP A 142 3.81 -7.84 -9.32
N THR A 143 4.87 -8.01 -10.11
CA THR A 143 5.02 -9.17 -11.00
C THR A 143 5.04 -10.46 -10.18
N ALA A 144 5.72 -10.50 -9.05
CA ALA A 144 5.76 -11.71 -8.22
C ALA A 144 4.36 -12.11 -7.68
N THR A 145 3.44 -11.15 -7.47
CA THR A 145 2.07 -11.47 -7.02
C THR A 145 1.31 -12.36 -8.00
N GLY A 146 1.61 -12.32 -9.31
CA GLY A 146 0.91 -13.14 -10.27
C GLY A 146 1.17 -14.64 -10.12
N LEU A 147 2.26 -15.06 -9.44
CA LEU A 147 2.44 -16.45 -9.02
C LEU A 147 1.34 -16.90 -8.05
N ALA A 148 0.92 -16.04 -7.12
CA ALA A 148 -0.20 -16.33 -6.23
C ALA A 148 -1.50 -16.51 -7.02
N TYR A 149 -1.75 -15.66 -8.03
CA TYR A 149 -2.93 -15.80 -8.90
C TYR A 149 -2.91 -17.08 -9.73
N TYR A 150 -1.73 -17.49 -10.19
CA TYR A 150 -1.53 -18.78 -10.86
C TYR A 150 -1.93 -19.96 -9.96
N PHE A 151 -1.38 -20.03 -8.74
CA PHE A 151 -1.74 -21.11 -7.81
C PHE A 151 -3.19 -21.00 -7.30
N ALA A 152 -3.74 -19.79 -7.19
CA ALA A 152 -5.15 -19.59 -6.93
C ALA A 152 -5.98 -20.24 -8.04
N ALA A 153 -5.77 -19.90 -9.33
CA ALA A 153 -6.50 -20.53 -10.44
C ALA A 153 -6.39 -22.05 -10.44
N LEU A 154 -5.19 -22.61 -10.21
CA LEU A 154 -5.03 -24.06 -10.07
C LEU A 154 -5.91 -24.63 -8.95
N LEU A 155 -5.87 -24.02 -7.77
CA LEU A 155 -6.65 -24.46 -6.62
C LEU A 155 -8.15 -24.37 -6.88
N ILE A 156 -8.61 -23.29 -7.52
CA ILE A 156 -10.02 -23.07 -7.91
C ILE A 156 -10.51 -24.20 -8.82
N ALA A 157 -9.72 -24.54 -9.84
CA ALA A 157 -10.07 -25.57 -10.80
C ALA A 157 -10.02 -26.98 -10.18
N LEU A 158 -9.07 -27.23 -9.26
CA LEU A 158 -8.95 -28.50 -8.56
C LEU A 158 -10.04 -28.69 -7.50
N GLN A 159 -10.51 -27.64 -6.82
CA GLN A 159 -11.49 -27.79 -5.74
C GLN A 159 -12.86 -28.30 -6.20
N GLY A 160 -13.36 -29.36 -5.56
CA GLY A 160 -14.77 -29.74 -5.59
C GLY A 160 -15.62 -28.86 -4.68
N GLY A 161 -16.94 -28.91 -4.82
CA GLY A 161 -17.88 -28.26 -3.90
C GLY A 161 -18.58 -27.02 -4.45
N ARG A 162 -19.14 -26.20 -3.54
CA ARG A 162 -19.97 -25.03 -3.85
C ARG A 162 -19.14 -23.92 -4.50
N ILE A 163 -19.74 -23.21 -5.46
CA ILE A 163 -19.09 -22.12 -6.23
C ILE A 163 -18.52 -21.03 -5.30
N ALA A 164 -19.23 -20.66 -4.24
CA ALA A 164 -18.79 -19.62 -3.30
C ALA A 164 -17.40 -19.90 -2.71
N TRP A 165 -17.07 -21.17 -2.42
CA TRP A 165 -15.77 -21.55 -1.86
C TRP A 165 -14.64 -21.50 -2.87
N ARG A 166 -14.98 -21.71 -4.14
CA ARG A 166 -14.03 -21.66 -5.24
C ARG A 166 -13.53 -20.24 -5.51
N VAL A 167 -14.11 -19.19 -4.92
CA VAL A 167 -13.62 -17.82 -5.15
C VAL A 167 -12.60 -17.40 -4.09
N LEU A 168 -12.56 -18.06 -2.92
CA LEU A 168 -11.66 -17.68 -1.82
C LEU A 168 -10.17 -17.67 -2.20
N PRO A 169 -9.63 -18.63 -2.98
CA PRO A 169 -8.23 -18.55 -3.39
C PRO A 169 -7.91 -17.29 -4.19
N LEU A 170 -8.83 -16.86 -5.06
CA LEU A 170 -8.66 -15.62 -5.83
C LEU A 170 -8.66 -14.41 -4.90
N LEU A 171 -9.61 -14.37 -3.96
CA LEU A 171 -9.69 -13.27 -2.99
C LEU A 171 -8.46 -13.22 -2.07
N ALA A 172 -7.85 -14.37 -1.74
CA ALA A 172 -6.60 -14.40 -0.98
C ALA A 172 -5.43 -13.80 -1.78
N ALA A 173 -5.39 -14.05 -3.09
CA ALA A 173 -4.42 -13.43 -3.98
C ALA A 173 -4.67 -11.91 -4.14
N VAL A 174 -5.93 -11.47 -4.20
CA VAL A 174 -6.30 -10.04 -4.19
C VAL A 174 -5.85 -9.36 -2.89
N TYR A 175 -6.06 -10.02 -1.74
CA TYR A 175 -5.59 -9.54 -0.46
C TYR A 175 -4.07 -9.36 -0.44
N LEU A 176 -3.33 -10.35 -0.98
CA LEU A 176 -1.87 -10.26 -1.12
C LEU A 176 -1.46 -9.04 -1.95
N THR A 177 -2.08 -8.80 -3.11
CA THR A 177 -1.76 -7.63 -3.95
C THR A 177 -1.98 -6.31 -3.20
N SER A 178 -3.12 -6.20 -2.51
CA SER A 178 -3.43 -5.04 -1.66
C SER A 178 -2.41 -4.84 -0.53
N PHE A 179 -1.93 -5.93 0.07
CA PHE A 179 -0.86 -5.87 1.06
C PHE A 179 0.46 -5.39 0.45
N VAL A 180 0.88 -5.97 -0.68
CA VAL A 180 2.11 -5.62 -1.40
C VAL A 180 2.13 -4.13 -1.80
N GLN A 181 1.00 -3.58 -2.21
CA GLN A 181 0.89 -2.15 -2.54
C GLN A 181 1.03 -1.22 -1.34
N ARG A 182 0.67 -1.68 -0.14
CA ARG A 182 0.69 -0.88 1.10
C ARG A 182 1.94 -1.09 1.95
N ALA A 183 2.74 -2.11 1.65
CA ALA A 183 3.98 -2.38 2.36
C ALA A 183 4.95 -1.20 2.19
N ASP A 184 5.53 -0.74 3.30
CA ASP A 184 6.52 0.33 3.27
C ASP A 184 7.87 -0.21 2.79
N ASP A 185 8.24 -1.42 3.23
CA ASP A 185 9.51 -2.08 2.92
C ASP A 185 9.36 -3.20 1.87
N PHE A 186 10.29 -3.29 0.90
CA PHE A 186 10.27 -4.31 -0.14
C PHE A 186 10.38 -5.73 0.43
N SER A 187 11.13 -5.92 1.52
CA SER A 187 11.28 -7.21 2.18
C SER A 187 9.95 -7.79 2.64
N ASP A 188 9.08 -6.93 3.19
CA ASP A 188 7.77 -7.34 3.70
C ASP A 188 6.86 -7.78 2.55
N ALA A 189 6.88 -7.03 1.45
CA ALA A 189 6.19 -7.41 0.22
C ALA A 189 6.71 -8.75 -0.33
N ALA A 190 8.04 -8.93 -0.42
CA ALA A 190 8.65 -10.15 -0.94
C ALA A 190 8.30 -11.39 -0.08
N TRP A 191 8.41 -11.27 1.25
CA TRP A 191 8.04 -12.37 2.16
C TRP A 191 6.56 -12.71 2.10
N ALA A 192 5.68 -11.70 2.00
CA ALA A 192 4.25 -11.93 1.84
C ALA A 192 3.94 -12.69 0.54
N VAL A 193 4.58 -12.33 -0.58
CA VAL A 193 4.40 -13.02 -1.86
C VAL A 193 4.89 -14.46 -1.80
N LEU A 194 6.10 -14.68 -1.28
CA LEU A 194 6.67 -16.03 -1.13
C LEU A 194 5.79 -16.91 -0.23
N GLY A 195 5.38 -16.36 0.93
CA GLY A 195 4.54 -17.05 1.90
C GLY A 195 3.18 -17.43 1.33
N MET A 196 2.47 -16.50 0.70
CA MET A 196 1.14 -16.76 0.12
C MET A 196 1.21 -17.71 -1.08
N THR A 197 2.22 -17.57 -1.94
CA THR A 197 2.44 -18.49 -3.07
C THR A 197 2.68 -19.91 -2.57
N LEU A 198 3.51 -20.07 -1.54
CA LEU A 198 3.74 -21.37 -0.90
C LEU A 198 2.44 -21.94 -0.31
N VAL A 199 1.68 -21.13 0.44
CA VAL A 199 0.39 -21.55 1.03
C VAL A 199 -0.61 -21.99 -0.04
N LEU A 200 -0.78 -21.22 -1.12
CA LEU A 200 -1.67 -21.58 -2.23
C LEU A 200 -1.20 -22.85 -2.95
N SER A 201 0.11 -23.01 -3.15
CA SER A 201 0.68 -24.22 -3.77
C SER A 201 0.44 -25.49 -2.94
N LEU A 202 0.64 -25.41 -1.61
CA LEU A 202 0.40 -26.52 -0.69
C LEU A 202 -1.09 -26.86 -0.57
N ALA A 203 -1.96 -25.84 -0.63
CA ALA A 203 -3.41 -26.04 -0.68
C ALA A 203 -3.84 -26.73 -1.99
N GLY A 204 -3.25 -26.33 -3.12
CA GLY A 204 -3.44 -26.97 -4.44
C GLY A 204 -3.00 -28.43 -4.44
N TRP A 205 -1.79 -28.69 -3.92
CA TRP A 205 -1.27 -30.03 -3.75
C TRP A 205 -2.17 -30.89 -2.85
N GLY A 206 -2.66 -30.35 -1.73
CA GLY A 206 -3.61 -31.05 -0.86
C GLY A 206 -4.94 -31.35 -1.56
N ALA A 207 -5.42 -30.46 -2.42
CA ALA A 207 -6.67 -30.63 -3.16
C ALA A 207 -6.63 -31.75 -4.20
N ILE A 208 -5.44 -32.07 -4.74
CA ILE A 208 -5.30 -33.13 -5.76
C ILE A 208 -5.45 -34.54 -5.17
N TYR A 209 -5.12 -34.75 -3.88
CA TYR A 209 -5.23 -36.06 -3.22
C TYR A 209 -6.69 -36.49 -2.99
N ARG A 210 -7.54 -35.55 -2.56
CA ARG A 210 -8.96 -35.79 -2.26
C ARG A 210 -9.76 -34.54 -2.60
N ARG A 211 -10.51 -34.61 -3.70
CA ARG A 211 -11.24 -33.47 -4.28
C ARG A 211 -12.44 -33.05 -3.44
N ASP A 212 -13.11 -34.01 -2.82
CA ASP A 212 -14.45 -33.91 -2.24
C ASP A 212 -14.47 -33.87 -0.70
N ARG A 213 -13.43 -34.38 -0.02
CA ARG A 213 -13.40 -34.45 1.46
C ARG A 213 -12.15 -33.80 2.05
N LEU A 214 -12.35 -32.81 2.93
CA LEU A 214 -11.27 -32.11 3.62
C LEU A 214 -10.43 -33.04 4.49
N ARG A 215 -11.07 -33.93 5.28
CA ARG A 215 -10.39 -34.90 6.16
C ARG A 215 -9.43 -35.84 5.44
N GLY A 216 -9.69 -36.13 4.17
CA GLY A 216 -8.84 -37.02 3.40
C GLY A 216 -7.58 -36.35 2.85
N ARG A 217 -7.42 -35.03 3.02
CA ARG A 217 -6.24 -34.31 2.56
C ARG A 217 -5.09 -34.43 3.57
N PRO A 218 -3.83 -34.42 3.11
CA PRO A 218 -2.67 -34.31 3.99
C PRO A 218 -2.81 -33.13 4.95
N TRP A 219 -2.27 -33.26 6.17
CA TRP A 219 -2.46 -32.25 7.20
C TRP A 219 -1.94 -30.87 6.79
N PHE A 220 -0.78 -30.81 6.13
CA PHE A 220 -0.24 -29.56 5.57
C PHE A 220 -1.18 -28.92 4.55
N GLY A 221 -1.78 -29.72 3.66
CA GLY A 221 -2.75 -29.23 2.67
C GLY A 221 -4.04 -28.70 3.30
N ARG A 222 -4.47 -29.27 4.45
CA ARG A 222 -5.61 -28.76 5.23
C ARG A 222 -5.29 -27.42 5.89
N LEU A 223 -4.13 -27.32 6.54
CA LEU A 223 -3.67 -26.08 7.16
C LEU A 223 -3.51 -24.98 6.11
N ALA A 224 -2.89 -25.29 4.98
CA ALA A 224 -2.72 -24.36 3.87
C ALA A 224 -4.09 -23.88 3.33
N LEU A 225 -5.04 -24.79 3.10
CA LEU A 225 -6.39 -24.39 2.67
C LEU A 225 -7.10 -23.50 3.70
N PHE A 226 -6.94 -23.79 5.00
CA PHE A 226 -7.47 -22.95 6.07
C PHE A 226 -6.91 -21.53 5.99
N LEU A 227 -5.60 -21.37 5.80
CA LEU A 227 -4.97 -20.07 5.63
C LEU A 227 -5.47 -19.35 4.36
N VAL A 228 -5.57 -20.05 3.23
CA VAL A 228 -6.14 -19.50 1.99
C VAL A 228 -7.57 -18.98 2.23
N ALA A 229 -8.41 -19.77 2.90
CA ALA A 229 -9.79 -19.37 3.16
C ALA A 229 -9.86 -18.18 4.12
N PHE A 230 -9.00 -18.13 5.15
CA PHE A 230 -8.88 -16.98 6.04
C PHE A 230 -8.51 -15.70 5.27
N TYR A 231 -7.40 -15.72 4.53
CA TYR A 231 -6.96 -14.56 3.74
C TYR A 231 -7.93 -14.22 2.59
N GLY A 232 -8.64 -15.20 2.05
CA GLY A 232 -9.72 -14.99 1.09
C GLY A 232 -10.90 -14.23 1.69
N CYS A 233 -11.25 -14.48 2.96
CA CYS A 233 -12.26 -13.68 3.66
C CYS A 233 -11.77 -12.25 3.91
N CYS A 234 -10.48 -12.07 4.26
CA CYS A 234 -9.88 -10.74 4.37
C CYS A 234 -9.90 -9.98 3.03
N GLY A 235 -9.55 -10.65 1.94
CA GLY A 235 -9.63 -10.09 0.58
C GLY A 235 -11.04 -9.74 0.15
N PHE A 236 -12.03 -10.56 0.52
CA PHE A 236 -13.45 -10.21 0.30
C PHE A 236 -13.83 -8.93 1.03
N ALA A 237 -13.43 -8.80 2.29
CA ALA A 237 -13.69 -7.58 3.06
C ALA A 237 -13.06 -6.38 2.38
N GLU A 238 -11.77 -6.44 2.03
CA GLU A 238 -11.08 -5.34 1.32
C GLU A 238 -11.68 -5.00 -0.04
N PHE A 239 -12.09 -6.01 -0.81
CA PHE A 239 -12.77 -5.78 -2.08
C PHE A 239 -14.15 -5.12 -1.88
N ALA A 240 -14.94 -5.60 -0.92
CA ALA A 240 -16.23 -5.00 -0.59
C ALA A 240 -16.08 -3.55 -0.11
N LEU A 241 -14.99 -3.25 0.62
CA LEU A 241 -14.64 -1.87 1.02
C LEU A 241 -14.39 -0.97 -0.16
N PHE A 242 -13.55 -1.45 -1.08
CA PHE A 242 -13.18 -0.72 -2.28
C PHE A 242 -14.41 -0.40 -3.13
N VAL A 243 -15.31 -1.38 -3.31
CA VAL A 243 -16.55 -1.22 -4.09
C VAL A 243 -17.57 -0.32 -3.38
N TRP A 244 -17.73 -0.43 -2.06
CA TRP A 244 -18.81 0.26 -1.36
C TRP A 244 -18.55 1.75 -1.12
N LYS A 245 -17.28 2.18 -1.03
CA LYS A 245 -16.91 3.59 -0.84
C LYS A 245 -15.64 3.96 -1.63
N PRO A 246 -15.71 4.07 -2.96
CA PRO A 246 -14.57 4.57 -3.75
C PRO A 246 -14.09 5.95 -3.27
N ASP A 247 -15.04 6.78 -2.85
CA ASP A 247 -14.83 8.17 -2.42
C ASP A 247 -14.13 8.36 -1.07
N ARG A 248 -13.96 7.28 -0.28
CA ARG A 248 -13.43 7.38 1.09
C ARG A 248 -12.01 7.95 1.15
N TRP A 249 -11.27 7.86 0.05
CA TRP A 249 -9.90 8.35 -0.05
C TRP A 249 -9.83 9.86 -0.34
N TYR A 250 -10.92 10.49 -0.80
CA TYR A 250 -10.87 11.87 -1.31
C TYR A 250 -11.87 12.86 -0.65
N ASN A 251 -12.93 12.37 0.00
CA ASN A 251 -14.06 13.23 0.43
C ASN A 251 -13.96 13.85 1.85
N SER A 252 -12.77 13.97 2.46
CA SER A 252 -12.67 14.75 3.71
C SER A 252 -12.60 16.24 3.38
N ASP A 253 -13.53 17.02 3.94
CA ASP A 253 -13.46 18.47 3.91
C ASP A 253 -12.19 18.90 4.66
N ARG A 254 -11.21 19.45 3.93
CA ARG A 254 -9.95 19.94 4.48
C ARG A 254 -10.01 21.46 4.53
N PRO A 255 -10.30 22.07 5.70
CA PRO A 255 -10.18 23.50 5.83
C PRO A 255 -8.69 23.88 5.87
N GLU A 256 -8.36 25.04 5.32
CA GLU A 256 -7.01 25.63 5.28
C GLU A 256 -7.16 27.15 5.38
N TYR A 257 -6.22 27.82 6.06
CA TYR A 257 -6.13 29.27 6.01
C TYR A 257 -5.21 29.71 4.88
N ARG A 258 -5.66 30.70 4.13
CA ARG A 258 -4.86 31.46 3.16
C ARG A 258 -4.98 32.94 3.44
N VAL A 259 -4.22 33.74 2.73
CA VAL A 259 -4.25 35.19 2.84
C VAL A 259 -4.62 35.77 1.48
N ASN A 260 -5.49 36.78 1.43
CA ASN A 260 -5.80 37.48 0.19
C ASN A 260 -4.73 38.54 -0.15
N GLU A 261 -4.85 39.22 -1.30
CA GLU A 261 -3.88 40.24 -1.71
C GLU A 261 -3.75 41.41 -0.71
N GLU A 262 -4.81 41.72 0.04
CA GLU A 262 -4.81 42.76 1.08
C GLU A 262 -4.16 42.31 2.39
N GLY A 263 -3.77 41.04 2.53
CA GLY A 263 -3.23 40.50 3.78
C GLY A 263 -4.27 39.99 4.75
N ARG A 264 -5.55 39.92 4.37
CA ARG A 264 -6.62 39.38 5.21
C ARG A 264 -6.67 37.85 5.10
N PRO A 265 -6.75 37.13 6.22
CA PRO A 265 -6.90 35.69 6.20
C PRO A 265 -8.29 35.26 5.71
N LEU A 266 -8.31 34.24 4.86
CA LEU A 266 -9.47 33.56 4.32
C LEU A 266 -9.43 32.09 4.75
N LYS A 267 -10.58 31.55 5.14
CA LYS A 267 -10.78 30.13 5.40
C LYS A 267 -11.28 29.47 4.12
N ILE A 268 -10.51 28.54 3.58
CA ILE A 268 -10.86 27.79 2.37
C ILE A 268 -11.16 26.35 2.77
N ILE A 269 -12.28 25.80 2.28
CA ILE A 269 -12.64 24.40 2.49
C ILE A 269 -12.49 23.65 1.17
N TYR A 270 -11.63 22.64 1.17
CA TYR A 270 -11.43 21.74 0.03
C TYR A 270 -12.20 20.44 0.21
N ARG A 271 -12.79 19.92 -0.86
CA ARG A 271 -13.31 18.56 -0.99
C ARG A 271 -12.72 17.91 -2.23
N SER A 272 -11.95 16.83 -2.07
CA SER A 272 -11.30 16.14 -3.20
C SER A 272 -10.47 17.09 -4.08
N GLY A 273 -9.73 18.02 -3.45
CA GLY A 273 -8.94 19.05 -4.15
C GLY A 273 -9.75 20.19 -4.79
N THR A 274 -11.09 20.12 -4.74
CA THR A 274 -11.99 21.17 -5.23
C THR A 274 -12.34 22.13 -4.10
N ILE A 275 -12.27 23.43 -4.35
CA ILE A 275 -12.68 24.45 -3.37
C ILE A 275 -14.21 24.48 -3.32
N ILE A 276 -14.79 24.18 -2.15
CA ILE A 276 -16.24 24.16 -1.94
C ILE A 276 -16.76 25.38 -1.18
N SER A 277 -15.93 26.01 -0.34
CA SER A 277 -16.26 27.24 0.37
C SER A 277 -15.02 28.12 0.55
N VAL A 278 -15.24 29.43 0.58
CA VAL A 278 -14.25 30.46 0.95
C VAL A 278 -14.98 31.49 1.79
N GLU A 279 -14.50 31.67 3.02
CA GLU A 279 -15.12 32.49 4.05
C GLU A 279 -14.07 33.42 4.67
N GLU A 280 -14.46 34.62 5.09
CA GLU A 280 -13.67 35.44 6.01
C GLU A 280 -13.69 34.83 7.43
N LEU A 281 -12.91 35.38 8.36
CA LEU A 281 -12.84 34.84 9.73
C LEU A 281 -14.16 34.91 10.50
N ASP A 282 -15.07 35.80 10.12
CA ASP A 282 -16.41 35.92 10.70
C ASP A 282 -17.44 34.98 10.03
N GLY A 283 -17.02 34.18 9.05
CA GLY A 283 -17.86 33.27 8.27
C GLY A 283 -18.62 33.95 7.11
N SER A 284 -18.41 35.25 6.88
CA SER A 284 -19.00 35.96 5.75
C SER A 284 -18.28 35.63 4.43
N ALA A 285 -18.91 35.94 3.30
CA ALA A 285 -18.25 35.82 2.00
C ALA A 285 -17.17 36.91 1.85
N PRO A 286 -16.09 36.67 1.08
CA PRO A 286 -15.04 37.66 0.87
C PRO A 286 -15.59 39.02 0.42
N SER A 287 -15.25 40.06 1.17
CA SER A 287 -15.74 41.44 0.99
C SER A 287 -15.02 42.20 -0.14
N GLU A 288 -13.93 41.66 -0.66
CA GLU A 288 -13.14 42.27 -1.71
C GLU A 288 -13.95 42.39 -3.02
N ALA A 289 -14.10 43.61 -3.53
CA ALA A 289 -14.91 43.89 -4.72
C ALA A 289 -14.44 43.16 -5.99
N LYS A 290 -13.15 42.80 -6.06
CA LYS A 290 -12.56 42.09 -7.20
C LYS A 290 -12.61 40.57 -7.07
N TYR A 291 -13.01 40.04 -5.91
CA TYR A 291 -12.98 38.60 -5.64
C TYR A 291 -13.93 37.83 -6.56
N LYS A 292 -13.38 36.80 -7.23
CA LYS A 292 -14.12 35.91 -8.12
C LYS A 292 -14.12 34.47 -7.58
N ARG A 293 -15.32 33.93 -7.31
CA ARG A 293 -15.50 32.57 -6.77
C ARG A 293 -14.95 31.47 -7.69
N ASP A 294 -14.94 31.68 -9.00
CA ASP A 294 -14.38 30.76 -10.00
C ASP A 294 -12.85 30.85 -10.10
N ARG A 295 -12.21 31.84 -9.44
CA ARG A 295 -10.77 32.10 -9.52
C ARG A 295 -10.13 32.36 -8.15
N VAL A 296 -10.55 31.62 -7.12
CA VAL A 296 -10.03 31.79 -5.74
C VAL A 296 -8.50 31.85 -5.68
N ARG A 297 -7.80 31.03 -6.48
CA ARG A 297 -6.34 31.00 -6.52
C ARG A 297 -5.68 32.28 -7.02
N SER A 298 -6.35 33.08 -7.85
CA SER A 298 -5.82 34.38 -8.29
C SER A 298 -6.06 35.50 -7.28
N HIS A 299 -6.81 35.25 -6.20
CA HIS A 299 -7.08 36.22 -5.14
C HIS A 299 -6.46 35.80 -3.79
N THR A 300 -5.67 34.73 -3.80
CA THR A 300 -5.03 34.22 -2.58
C THR A 300 -3.54 34.11 -2.80
N VAL A 301 -2.79 34.53 -1.79
CA VAL A 301 -1.35 34.35 -1.71
C VAL A 301 -1.09 32.95 -1.20
N TYR A 302 -0.29 32.20 -1.95
CA TYR A 302 0.14 30.88 -1.52
C TYR A 302 1.20 31.03 -0.43
N LEU A 303 0.96 30.42 0.72
CA LEU A 303 1.90 30.40 1.83
C LEU A 303 2.67 29.08 1.78
N ASN A 304 3.97 29.16 1.57
CA ASN A 304 4.84 27.98 1.58
C ASN A 304 5.40 27.79 2.98
N GLU A 305 5.30 26.58 3.51
CA GLU A 305 5.87 26.25 4.80
C GLU A 305 7.40 26.33 4.73
N ALA A 306 8.02 27.19 5.54
CA ALA A 306 9.47 27.33 5.65
C ALA A 306 10.06 26.25 6.56
N THR A 307 9.34 25.94 7.63
CA THR A 307 9.74 24.93 8.61
C THR A 307 8.56 24.61 9.49
N ALA A 308 8.52 23.39 10.01
CA ALA A 308 7.65 23.01 11.12
C ALA A 308 8.39 22.96 12.47
N TYR A 309 9.66 23.42 12.53
CA TYR A 309 10.67 22.98 13.52
C TYR A 309 11.54 24.05 14.15
N ILE A 310 11.13 25.32 14.08
CA ILE A 310 11.79 26.32 14.91
C ILE A 310 11.40 26.06 16.37
N GLY A 311 12.38 26.07 17.27
CA GLY A 311 12.14 25.79 18.69
C GLY A 311 12.02 24.30 19.02
N ASP A 312 12.20 23.39 18.05
CA ASP A 312 12.24 21.97 18.34
C ASP A 312 13.51 21.59 19.12
N SER A 313 13.33 21.30 20.40
CA SER A 313 14.40 20.80 21.28
C SER A 313 14.80 19.35 20.96
N HIS A 314 13.98 18.60 20.23
CA HIS A 314 14.21 17.20 19.91
C HIS A 314 15.12 17.00 18.69
N HIS A 315 15.50 18.10 18.00
CA HIS A 315 16.29 18.05 16.77
C HIS A 315 15.66 17.15 15.68
N TYR A 316 14.33 17.11 15.62
CA TYR A 316 13.60 16.31 14.66
C TYR A 316 13.85 16.90 13.26
N HIS A 317 14.68 16.23 12.45
CA HIS A 317 15.00 16.65 11.10
C HIS A 317 13.98 16.05 10.11
N PRO A 318 13.09 16.82 9.49
CA PRO A 318 11.73 16.28 9.46
C PRO A 318 10.97 16.43 8.14
N ARG A 319 11.66 16.73 7.05
CA ARG A 319 11.00 16.81 5.74
C ARG A 319 11.24 15.62 4.82
N VAL A 320 12.05 14.62 5.20
CA VAL A 320 12.63 13.76 4.16
C VAL A 320 12.56 12.25 4.39
N GLU A 321 12.01 11.74 5.50
CA GLU A 321 12.04 10.28 5.75
C GLU A 321 10.70 9.57 5.98
N HIS A 322 9.59 10.29 6.24
CA HIS A 322 8.36 9.62 6.69
C HIS A 322 7.53 8.92 5.61
N GLU A 323 7.81 9.15 4.32
CA GLU A 323 7.15 8.40 3.24
C GLU A 323 8.15 7.65 2.36
N GLN A 324 9.21 7.10 2.94
CA GLN A 324 10.06 6.15 2.22
C GLN A 324 9.32 4.81 2.06
N ARG A 325 8.47 4.72 1.04
CA ARG A 325 7.93 3.43 0.59
C ARG A 325 8.74 2.92 -0.58
N TYR A 326 9.01 1.62 -0.61
CA TYR A 326 9.79 1.00 -1.69
C TYR A 326 9.17 1.21 -3.09
N ARG A 327 7.87 1.52 -3.15
CA ARG A 327 7.12 1.77 -4.39
C ARG A 327 7.27 3.18 -4.95
N LEU A 328 7.64 4.15 -4.12
CA LEU A 328 7.66 5.56 -4.49
C LEU A 328 9.05 5.92 -5.04
N SER A 329 9.11 6.57 -6.21
CA SER A 329 10.39 6.93 -6.83
C SER A 329 11.23 7.82 -5.94
N HIS A 330 10.59 8.71 -5.15
CA HIS A 330 11.26 9.62 -4.23
C HIS A 330 12.08 8.94 -3.13
N THR A 331 11.83 7.65 -2.87
CA THR A 331 12.66 6.83 -1.97
C THR A 331 14.07 6.65 -2.53
N TYR A 332 14.25 6.75 -3.85
CA TYR A 332 15.54 6.51 -4.50
C TYR A 332 16.05 7.74 -5.25
N ILE A 333 15.17 8.44 -5.97
CA ILE A 333 15.49 9.61 -6.80
C ILE A 333 14.41 10.69 -6.67
N VAL A 334 14.84 11.95 -6.60
CA VAL A 334 13.93 13.11 -6.52
C VAL A 334 14.29 14.06 -7.65
N PRO A 335 13.35 14.51 -8.50
CA PRO A 335 13.64 15.52 -9.50
C PRO A 335 14.01 16.84 -8.82
N ALA A 336 15.02 17.52 -9.33
CA ALA A 336 15.52 18.80 -8.85
C ALA A 336 15.38 19.83 -9.98
N GLY A 337 14.62 20.90 -9.76
CA GLY A 337 14.35 21.95 -10.76
C GLY A 337 12.87 22.03 -11.16
N THR A 338 12.45 23.16 -11.73
CA THR A 338 11.03 23.43 -12.04
C THR A 338 10.69 23.18 -13.52
N HIS A 339 9.40 22.91 -13.76
CA HIS A 339 8.83 22.39 -15.02
C HIS A 339 8.62 23.43 -16.13
N HIS A 340 9.10 24.66 -15.99
CA HIS A 340 8.48 25.78 -16.72
C HIS A 340 9.18 26.26 -17.99
N LEU A 341 10.33 25.69 -18.40
CA LEU A 341 11.00 26.06 -19.65
C LEU A 341 11.67 24.85 -20.32
N PRO A 342 11.88 24.87 -21.65
CA PRO A 342 12.72 23.88 -22.32
C PRO A 342 14.16 23.99 -21.80
N GLN A 343 14.50 23.16 -20.82
CA GLN A 343 15.86 23.06 -20.31
C GLN A 343 16.67 22.08 -21.17
N PRO A 344 17.97 22.34 -21.40
CA PRO A 344 18.82 21.36 -22.06
C PRO A 344 19.03 20.09 -21.20
N GLU A 345 18.75 20.18 -19.90
CA GLU A 345 19.02 19.14 -18.89
C GLU A 345 17.89 19.04 -17.86
N SER A 346 17.72 17.86 -17.28
CA SER A 346 16.92 17.64 -16.07
C SER A 346 17.80 17.12 -14.95
N TRP A 347 17.63 17.65 -13.75
CA TRP A 347 18.43 17.27 -12.60
C TRP A 347 17.68 16.35 -11.65
N PHE A 348 18.42 15.44 -11.04
CA PHE A 348 17.86 14.45 -10.12
C PHE A 348 18.78 14.29 -8.92
N LEU A 349 18.24 14.40 -7.71
CA LEU A 349 18.90 14.00 -6.48
C LEU A 349 18.79 12.49 -6.31
N LEU A 350 19.91 11.78 -6.42
CA LEU A 350 20.02 10.36 -6.06
C LEU A 350 20.19 10.25 -4.55
N ARG A 351 19.30 9.59 -3.82
CA ARG A 351 19.40 9.51 -2.34
C ARG A 351 20.57 8.69 -1.84
N GLN A 352 20.95 7.66 -2.59
CA GLN A 352 22.13 6.84 -2.32
C GLN A 352 22.90 6.76 -3.65
N PRO A 353 24.01 7.51 -3.80
CA PRO A 353 24.91 7.97 -2.74
C PRO A 353 24.72 9.45 -2.31
N LYS A 354 23.54 10.07 -2.41
CA LYS A 354 23.28 11.50 -2.08
C LYS A 354 24.10 12.46 -2.94
N ILE A 355 23.80 12.48 -4.23
CA ILE A 355 24.42 13.35 -5.25
C ILE A 355 23.36 13.86 -6.22
N LEU A 356 23.63 14.96 -6.93
CA LEU A 356 22.77 15.48 -7.99
C LEU A 356 23.33 15.12 -9.35
N VAL A 357 22.49 14.60 -10.23
CA VAL A 357 22.88 14.17 -11.58
C VAL A 357 22.03 14.91 -12.60
N GLY A 358 22.68 15.69 -13.48
CA GLY A 358 22.07 16.37 -14.61
C GLY A 358 22.09 15.46 -15.83
N ILE A 359 20.92 15.18 -16.40
CA ILE A 359 20.73 14.37 -17.62
C ILE A 359 20.34 15.30 -18.77
N SER A 360 21.06 15.24 -19.88
CA SER A 360 20.68 15.99 -21.09
C SER A 360 19.34 15.48 -21.62
N LEU A 361 18.37 16.36 -21.87
CA LEU A 361 17.07 15.98 -22.45
C LEU A 361 17.22 15.49 -23.90
N HIS A 362 18.14 16.10 -24.66
CA HIS A 362 18.35 15.73 -26.06
C HIS A 362 19.15 14.43 -26.21
N ARG A 363 20.25 14.28 -25.45
CA ARG A 363 21.13 13.10 -25.55
C ARG A 363 20.71 11.96 -24.64
N LYS A 364 19.87 12.23 -23.62
CA LYS A 364 19.42 11.26 -22.60
C LYS A 364 20.59 10.57 -21.88
N THR A 365 21.68 11.32 -21.68
CA THR A 365 22.91 10.87 -20.99
C THR A 365 23.29 11.86 -19.90
N VAL A 366 24.11 11.42 -18.94
CA VAL A 366 24.67 12.29 -17.90
C VAL A 366 25.46 13.42 -18.54
N ALA A 367 25.05 14.66 -18.26
CA ALA A 367 25.69 15.87 -18.74
C ALA A 367 26.61 16.48 -17.66
N ALA A 368 26.21 16.41 -16.39
CA ALA A 368 27.01 16.86 -15.26
C ALA A 368 26.62 16.14 -13.97
N ILE A 369 27.50 16.21 -12.99
CA ILE A 369 27.23 15.77 -11.61
C ILE A 369 27.48 16.97 -10.70
N LEU A 370 26.64 17.17 -9.71
CA LEU A 370 26.85 18.14 -8.64
C LEU A 370 26.99 17.36 -7.33
N ASP A 371 28.15 17.51 -6.71
CA ASP A 371 28.56 16.78 -5.51
C ASP A 371 29.14 17.75 -4.46
N LEU A 372 29.74 17.23 -3.39
CA LEU A 372 30.30 18.07 -2.31
C LEU A 372 31.35 19.09 -2.80
N HIS A 373 32.05 18.80 -3.90
CA HIS A 373 33.07 19.66 -4.49
C HIS A 373 32.53 20.58 -5.58
N GLY A 374 31.21 20.62 -5.79
CA GLY A 374 30.56 21.44 -6.81
C GLY A 374 30.28 20.67 -8.10
N PHE A 375 30.27 21.37 -9.23
CA PHE A 375 29.97 20.76 -10.53
C PHE A 375 31.17 19.97 -11.06
N GLN A 376 30.93 18.72 -11.39
CA GLN A 376 31.89 17.77 -11.92
C GLN A 376 31.47 17.32 -13.34
N PRO A 377 32.44 17.10 -14.25
CA PRO A 377 32.18 16.48 -15.53
C PRO A 377 31.72 15.02 -15.36
N PRO A 378 30.98 14.47 -16.34
CA PRO A 378 30.60 13.07 -16.33
C PRO A 378 31.84 12.17 -16.33
N GLY A 379 31.81 11.11 -15.53
CA GLY A 379 32.92 10.14 -15.40
C GLY A 379 33.83 10.35 -14.19
N ASN A 380 33.80 11.53 -13.55
CA ASN A 380 34.45 11.72 -12.25
C ASN A 380 33.74 10.88 -11.18
N ARG A 381 34.50 10.32 -10.24
CA ARG A 381 33.93 9.63 -9.07
C ARG A 381 33.37 10.68 -8.11
N PRO A 382 32.04 10.77 -7.93
CA PRO A 382 31.45 11.84 -7.14
C PRO A 382 31.67 11.61 -5.64
N VAL A 383 31.75 12.72 -4.90
CA VAL A 383 31.82 12.74 -3.44
C VAL A 383 30.44 13.07 -2.86
N PRO A 384 29.76 12.12 -2.20
CA PRO A 384 28.45 12.30 -1.58
C PRO A 384 28.33 13.56 -0.74
N PHE A 385 27.16 14.20 -0.81
CA PHE A 385 26.81 15.21 0.18
C PHE A 385 26.64 14.58 1.58
N PRO A 386 27.04 15.28 2.65
CA PRO A 386 26.74 14.89 4.01
C PRO A 386 25.25 14.64 4.25
N VAL A 387 24.93 13.75 5.19
CA VAL A 387 23.56 13.31 5.49
C VAL A 387 22.69 14.48 5.98
N ASP A 388 23.29 15.51 6.57
CA ASP A 388 22.64 16.72 7.08
C ASP A 388 22.42 17.83 6.04
N VAL A 389 22.97 17.71 4.82
CA VAL A 389 22.63 18.64 3.72
C VAL A 389 21.19 18.43 3.28
N VAL A 390 20.38 19.48 3.29
CA VAL A 390 19.03 19.46 2.76
C VAL A 390 18.99 20.23 1.45
N PHE A 391 18.17 19.75 0.52
CA PHE A 391 17.95 20.37 -0.78
C PHE A 391 16.52 20.90 -0.85
N ASP A 392 16.37 22.11 -1.36
CA ASP A 392 15.08 22.68 -1.72
C ASP A 392 15.16 23.26 -3.13
N THR A 393 14.16 22.97 -3.94
CA THR A 393 14.12 23.40 -5.35
C THR A 393 13.65 24.84 -5.45
N VAL A 394 14.47 25.71 -6.04
CA VAL A 394 14.24 27.15 -6.06
C VAL A 394 14.29 27.67 -7.50
N ALA A 395 13.23 28.33 -7.96
CA ALA A 395 13.12 28.85 -9.33
C ALA A 395 13.49 27.82 -10.42
N HIS A 396 13.82 28.30 -11.61
CA HIS A 396 13.95 27.50 -12.83
C HIS A 396 15.21 26.63 -12.86
N ASP A 397 16.37 27.23 -12.63
CA ASP A 397 17.69 26.64 -12.84
C ASP A 397 18.56 26.63 -11.59
N ARG A 398 17.95 26.81 -10.41
CA ARG A 398 18.66 26.93 -9.14
C ARG A 398 18.22 25.87 -8.14
N LEU A 399 19.13 25.51 -7.27
CA LEU A 399 18.87 24.61 -6.16
C LEU A 399 19.49 25.18 -4.90
N LEU A 400 18.69 25.33 -3.87
CA LEU A 400 19.18 25.73 -2.57
C LEU A 400 19.64 24.51 -1.80
N GLN A 401 20.87 24.59 -1.31
CA GLN A 401 21.50 23.63 -0.43
C GLN A 401 21.65 24.31 0.93
N PHE A 402 21.16 23.69 1.98
CA PHE A 402 21.37 24.24 3.32
C PHE A 402 21.83 23.16 4.28
N GLN A 403 22.72 23.57 5.18
CA GLN A 403 23.13 22.86 6.38
C GLN A 403 22.80 23.73 7.58
N ARG A 404 23.07 23.25 8.80
CA ARG A 404 22.86 24.05 10.01
C ARG A 404 23.52 25.42 9.93
N GLU A 405 24.71 25.53 9.34
CA GLU A 405 25.53 26.74 9.38
C GLU A 405 25.80 27.39 8.03
N SER A 406 25.43 26.74 6.92
CA SER A 406 25.71 27.24 5.58
C SER A 406 24.47 27.22 4.70
N LEU A 407 24.36 28.24 3.87
CA LEU A 407 23.36 28.36 2.83
C LEU A 407 24.09 28.53 1.50
N ARG A 408 23.82 27.67 0.54
CA ARG A 408 24.46 27.69 -0.77
C ARG A 408 23.41 27.56 -1.85
N VAL A 409 23.67 28.18 -2.99
CA VAL A 409 22.83 28.09 -4.17
C VAL A 409 23.67 27.47 -5.27
N ALA A 410 23.19 26.36 -5.82
CA ALA A 410 23.73 25.83 -7.06
C ALA A 410 22.94 26.42 -8.24
N ASP A 411 23.64 27.12 -9.12
CA ASP A 411 23.15 27.58 -10.41
C ASP A 411 23.51 26.52 -11.46
N PHE A 412 22.50 25.81 -11.95
CA PHE A 412 22.67 24.73 -12.92
C PHE A 412 23.06 25.25 -14.31
N ALA A 413 22.58 26.43 -14.70
CA ALA A 413 22.92 27.03 -15.98
C ALA A 413 24.38 27.53 -15.97
N GLY A 414 24.77 28.25 -14.91
CA GLY A 414 26.12 28.80 -14.71
C GLY A 414 27.16 27.78 -14.24
N ARG A 415 26.75 26.59 -13.78
CA ARG A 415 27.61 25.57 -13.16
C ARG A 415 28.42 26.12 -11.98
N SER A 416 27.82 26.98 -11.19
CA SER A 416 28.46 27.60 -10.02
C SER A 416 27.69 27.29 -8.76
N VAL A 417 28.42 27.13 -7.65
CA VAL A 417 27.83 27.07 -6.31
C VAL A 417 28.26 28.32 -5.56
N THR A 418 27.30 29.13 -5.15
CA THR A 418 27.53 30.40 -4.45
C THR A 418 27.07 30.27 -3.01
N GLU A 419 27.92 30.65 -2.07
CA GLU A 419 27.53 30.74 -0.66
C GLU A 419 26.77 32.04 -0.40
N ILE A 420 25.63 31.93 0.27
CA ILE A 420 24.75 33.06 0.58
C ILE A 420 25.00 33.48 2.04
N PRO A 421 25.37 34.75 2.29
CA PRO A 421 25.67 35.21 3.64
C PRO A 421 24.40 35.26 4.50
N LEU A 422 24.45 34.66 5.69
CA LEU A 422 23.35 34.71 6.65
C LEU A 422 23.40 36.01 7.49
N PRO A 423 22.26 36.71 7.68
CA PRO A 423 22.22 37.96 8.44
C PRO A 423 22.35 37.78 9.96
N ALA A 424 22.14 36.58 10.47
CA ALA A 424 22.23 36.25 11.89
C ALA A 424 22.93 34.91 12.08
N SER A 425 23.39 34.66 13.31
CA SER A 425 24.10 33.43 13.64
C SER A 425 23.20 32.20 13.45
N PRO A 426 23.76 31.08 12.95
CA PRO A 426 23.07 29.79 12.82
C PRO A 426 22.43 29.28 14.13
N PRO A 427 21.53 28.28 14.08
CA PRO A 427 21.28 27.36 12.95
C PRO A 427 20.13 27.76 12.00
N ILE A 428 20.19 27.23 10.77
CA ILE A 428 19.06 27.18 9.83
C ILE A 428 18.11 26.07 10.27
N HIS A 429 16.83 26.43 10.49
CA HIS A 429 15.75 25.52 10.88
C HIS A 429 14.88 25.06 9.70
N GLY A 430 14.99 25.72 8.54
CA GLY A 430 14.30 25.34 7.32
C GLY A 430 14.32 26.44 6.27
N VAL A 431 13.79 26.11 5.09
CA VAL A 431 13.67 27.02 3.97
C VAL A 431 12.30 26.83 3.31
N ALA A 432 11.70 27.92 2.86
CA ALA A 432 10.60 27.95 1.90
C ALA A 432 10.96 28.80 0.69
N ASN A 433 10.33 28.48 -0.43
CA ASN A 433 10.25 29.37 -1.58
C ASN A 433 8.84 29.92 -1.65
N ALA A 434 8.68 31.23 -1.76
CA ALA A 434 7.39 31.84 -1.99
C ALA A 434 7.44 32.66 -3.26
N TRP A 435 6.35 32.65 -4.02
CA TRP A 435 6.24 33.41 -5.24
C TRP A 435 4.86 34.02 -5.36
N ASN A 436 4.80 35.15 -6.05
CA ASN A 436 3.56 35.79 -6.43
C ASN A 436 3.73 36.38 -7.82
N ALA A 437 2.71 36.26 -8.66
CA ALA A 437 2.77 36.71 -10.04
C ALA A 437 1.61 37.67 -10.32
N ASN A 438 1.92 38.79 -10.97
CA ASN A 438 0.92 39.58 -11.68
C ASN A 438 1.08 39.39 -13.19
N GLU A 439 0.28 40.09 -14.00
CA GLU A 439 0.31 39.98 -15.47
C GLU A 439 1.66 40.37 -16.10
N LEU A 440 2.55 41.06 -15.37
CA LEU A 440 3.77 41.69 -15.89
C LEU A 440 5.06 41.22 -15.19
N GLU A 441 4.99 40.77 -13.94
CA GLU A 441 6.15 40.49 -13.10
C GLU A 441 5.86 39.35 -12.11
N GLN A 442 6.82 38.43 -11.99
CA GLN A 442 6.80 37.35 -11.01
C GLN A 442 7.87 37.65 -9.97
N ILE A 443 7.44 37.78 -8.71
CA ILE A 443 8.32 37.92 -7.57
C ILE A 443 8.57 36.52 -7.02
N GLU A 444 9.83 36.15 -6.91
CA GLU A 444 10.26 34.87 -6.33
C GLU A 444 11.23 35.16 -5.17
N ILE A 445 10.88 34.69 -3.98
CA ILE A 445 11.68 34.88 -2.77
C ILE A 445 12.01 33.54 -2.12
N SER A 446 13.18 33.45 -1.51
CA SER A 446 13.52 32.34 -0.61
C SER A 446 13.57 32.85 0.83
N ALA A 447 12.88 32.14 1.71
CA ALA A 447 12.77 32.45 3.11
C ALA A 447 13.55 31.41 3.93
N VAL A 448 14.49 31.87 4.74
CA VAL A 448 15.39 31.02 5.54
C VAL A 448 15.07 31.23 7.00
N ALA A 449 14.52 30.19 7.63
CA ALA A 449 14.14 30.19 9.03
C ALA A 449 15.37 30.09 9.91
N LEU A 450 15.68 31.16 10.65
CA LEU A 450 16.74 31.20 11.67
C LEU A 450 16.10 31.15 13.06
N ARG A 451 16.92 31.09 14.12
CA ARG A 451 16.44 30.93 15.50
C ARG A 451 15.48 32.02 15.97
N GLY A 452 15.70 33.28 15.57
CA GLY A 452 14.92 34.43 16.05
C GLY A 452 14.28 35.28 14.95
N SER A 453 14.49 34.93 13.69
CA SER A 453 13.96 35.68 12.55
C SER A 453 13.90 34.82 11.29
N LEU A 454 13.15 35.30 10.30
CA LEU A 454 13.07 34.75 8.95
C LEU A 454 13.83 35.69 8.01
N ALA A 455 14.92 35.21 7.41
CA ALA A 455 15.67 35.98 6.41
C ALA A 455 15.05 35.78 5.03
N ILE A 456 14.73 36.86 4.32
CA ILE A 456 14.12 36.81 3.00
C ILE A 456 15.14 37.25 1.95
N TYR A 457 15.36 36.43 0.93
CA TYR A 457 16.25 36.70 -0.19
C TYR A 457 15.46 36.80 -1.49
N ASP A 458 15.89 37.72 -2.35
CA ASP A 458 15.45 37.76 -3.75
C ASP A 458 16.09 36.58 -4.50
N GLN A 459 15.29 35.74 -5.16
CA GLN A 459 15.84 34.60 -5.89
C GLN A 459 16.61 35.00 -7.16
N LYS A 460 16.49 36.24 -7.63
CA LYS A 460 17.17 36.73 -8.84
C LYS A 460 18.68 36.85 -8.67
N ASP A 461 19.12 37.45 -7.57
CA ASP A 461 20.52 37.78 -7.28
C ASP A 461 20.94 37.43 -5.84
N TRP A 462 20.04 36.84 -5.05
CA TRP A 462 20.27 36.40 -3.67
C TRP A 462 20.67 37.50 -2.71
N HIS A 463 20.25 38.74 -2.99
CA HIS A 463 20.40 39.81 -2.00
C HIS A 463 19.34 39.68 -0.90
N LEU A 464 19.73 40.03 0.32
CA LEU A 464 18.84 40.05 1.47
C LEU A 464 17.80 41.17 1.30
N LEU A 465 16.54 40.81 1.15
CA LEU A 465 15.41 41.73 1.03
C LEU A 465 14.94 42.25 2.39
N ALA A 466 14.79 41.36 3.35
CA ALA A 466 14.24 41.63 4.67
C ALA A 466 14.74 40.63 5.72
N THR A 467 14.71 41.02 6.99
CA THR A 467 14.84 40.11 8.13
C THR A 467 13.62 40.33 9.03
N LEU A 468 12.78 39.31 9.12
CA LEU A 468 11.47 39.40 9.74
C LEU A 468 11.56 38.79 11.14
N PRO A 469 11.50 39.57 12.23
CA PRO A 469 11.56 39.02 13.59
C PRO A 469 10.30 38.21 13.88
N TYR A 470 10.43 37.11 14.61
CA TYR A 470 9.24 36.38 15.06
C TYR A 470 8.53 37.16 16.17
N HIS A 471 7.22 37.33 16.02
CA HIS A 471 6.40 38.06 16.99
C HIS A 471 5.69 37.12 17.98
N HIS A 472 5.54 35.85 17.60
CA HIS A 472 4.92 34.80 18.42
C HIS A 472 5.98 33.82 18.96
N ASP A 473 5.64 33.12 20.03
CA ASP A 473 6.53 32.12 20.65
C ASP A 473 6.73 30.92 19.72
N VAL A 474 7.87 30.90 19.03
CA VAL A 474 8.19 29.84 18.07
C VAL A 474 8.41 28.47 18.71
N GLU A 475 8.60 28.35 20.03
CA GLU A 475 8.60 27.03 20.68
C GLU A 475 7.20 26.39 20.63
N ARG A 476 6.15 27.23 20.65
CA ARG A 476 4.75 26.79 20.56
C ARG A 476 4.15 26.92 19.16
N TRP A 477 4.60 27.88 18.36
CA TRP A 477 4.14 28.10 16.99
C TRP A 477 5.29 28.08 15.98
N GLY A 478 6.09 27.02 16.04
CA GLY A 478 7.30 26.81 15.26
C GLY A 478 7.04 26.31 13.83
N GLN A 479 5.78 26.08 13.47
CA GLN A 479 5.39 25.83 12.09
C GLN A 479 5.08 27.14 11.39
N ILE A 480 6.06 27.59 10.60
CA ILE A 480 6.06 28.89 9.94
C ILE A 480 5.90 28.70 8.45
N SER A 481 4.89 29.37 7.90
CA SER A 481 4.70 29.52 6.45
C SER A 481 4.85 30.98 6.05
N VAL A 482 5.32 31.21 4.83
CA VAL A 482 5.64 32.54 4.31
C VAL A 482 5.03 32.76 2.93
N GLY A 483 4.53 33.97 2.73
CA GLY A 483 4.11 34.48 1.43
C GLY A 483 4.61 35.91 1.21
N VAL A 484 4.48 36.37 -0.03
CA VAL A 484 4.83 37.73 -0.45
C VAL A 484 3.69 38.32 -1.27
N ASN A 485 3.44 39.61 -1.11
CA ASN A 485 2.46 40.30 -1.94
C ASN A 485 3.01 40.55 -3.35
N VAL A 486 2.13 40.99 -4.25
CA VAL A 486 2.47 41.27 -5.65
C VAL A 486 3.52 42.38 -5.81
N ALA A 487 3.60 43.33 -4.86
CA ALA A 487 4.56 44.44 -4.92
C ALA A 487 5.92 44.12 -4.29
N GLY A 488 6.07 42.97 -3.61
CA GLY A 488 7.32 42.57 -2.95
C GLY A 488 7.70 43.42 -1.73
N ASP A 489 6.79 44.26 -1.23
CA ASP A 489 7.02 45.17 -0.12
C ASP A 489 6.37 44.70 1.20
N ARG A 490 5.47 43.71 1.13
CA ARG A 490 4.82 43.07 2.26
C ARG A 490 5.00 41.56 2.26
N PHE A 491 5.24 41.02 3.45
CA PHE A 491 5.40 39.60 3.71
C PHE A 491 4.30 39.12 4.65
N TYR A 492 3.85 37.89 4.44
CA TYR A 492 2.84 37.24 5.27
C TYR A 492 3.49 36.08 6.00
N LEU A 493 3.52 36.12 7.33
CA LEU A 493 4.04 35.04 8.16
C LEU A 493 2.87 34.36 8.88
N GLN A 494 2.59 33.11 8.52
CA GLN A 494 1.62 32.28 9.21
C GLN A 494 2.33 31.39 10.22
N TYR A 495 1.85 31.42 11.45
CA TYR A 495 2.33 30.65 12.58
C TYR A 495 1.28 29.60 12.96
N GLU A 496 1.62 28.34 12.78
CA GLU A 496 0.82 27.19 13.18
C GLU A 496 1.46 26.50 14.40
N PRO A 497 0.65 25.83 15.24
CA PRO A 497 1.17 25.08 16.37
C PRO A 497 2.29 24.11 15.95
N SER A 498 3.39 24.09 16.70
CA SER A 498 4.53 23.22 16.40
C SER A 498 4.13 21.75 16.36
N VAL A 499 4.72 20.96 15.45
CA VAL A 499 4.32 19.56 15.23
C VAL A 499 4.65 18.60 16.37
N TRP A 500 5.56 18.95 17.29
CA TRP A 500 5.83 18.18 18.52
C TRP A 500 4.82 18.43 19.63
N ILE A 501 3.98 19.47 19.52
CA ILE A 501 2.92 19.70 20.49
C ILE A 501 1.93 18.55 20.38
N PRO A 502 1.54 17.92 21.51
CA PRO A 502 0.53 16.87 21.50
C PRO A 502 -0.72 17.33 20.75
N TRP A 503 -1.19 16.52 19.80
CA TRP A 503 -2.26 16.93 18.89
C TRP A 503 -3.53 17.42 19.61
N GLN A 504 -3.84 16.92 20.82
CA GLN A 504 -4.99 17.38 21.60
C GLN A 504 -4.88 18.86 21.96
N GLU A 505 -3.66 19.28 22.28
CA GLU A 505 -3.33 20.67 22.59
C GLU A 505 -3.28 21.49 21.30
N SER A 506 -2.57 21.03 20.27
CA SER A 506 -2.48 21.77 19.00
C SER A 506 -3.84 21.98 18.32
N ALA A 507 -4.77 21.03 18.45
CA ALA A 507 -6.11 21.12 17.87
C ALA A 507 -7.00 22.23 18.48
N VAL A 508 -6.64 22.75 19.66
CA VAL A 508 -7.35 23.87 20.31
C VAL A 508 -6.53 25.16 20.31
N MET A 509 -5.28 25.11 19.85
CA MET A 509 -4.42 26.28 19.75
C MET A 509 -4.83 27.14 18.55
N PRO A 510 -4.87 28.48 18.71
CA PRO A 510 -5.03 29.36 17.57
C PRO A 510 -3.80 29.27 16.67
N SER A 511 -3.95 29.73 15.44
CA SER A 511 -2.83 30.07 14.55
C SER A 511 -2.77 31.59 14.39
N TYR A 512 -1.67 32.12 13.87
CA TYR A 512 -1.52 33.57 13.66
C TYR A 512 -1.09 33.88 12.25
N VAL A 513 -1.47 35.05 11.74
CA VAL A 513 -0.93 35.62 10.51
C VAL A 513 -0.46 37.04 10.79
N ASP A 514 0.84 37.28 10.61
CA ASP A 514 1.40 38.62 10.66
C ASP A 514 1.64 39.14 9.24
N VAL A 515 1.17 40.36 8.97
CA VAL A 515 1.50 41.14 7.79
C VAL A 515 2.65 42.07 8.16
N MET A 516 3.81 41.88 7.55
CA MET A 516 5.03 42.61 7.89
C MET A 516 5.54 43.42 6.71
N SER A 517 6.03 44.62 6.98
CA SER A 517 6.76 45.42 6.00
C SER A 517 8.16 44.85 5.74
N ARG A 518 8.84 45.33 4.70
CA ARG A 518 10.24 44.99 4.40
C ARG A 518 11.24 45.29 5.53
N GLN A 519 10.91 46.21 6.44
CA GLN A 519 11.72 46.50 7.63
C GLN A 519 11.45 45.53 8.80
N GLY A 520 10.60 44.52 8.62
CA GLY A 520 10.20 43.59 9.68
C GLY A 520 9.21 44.19 10.69
N LYS A 521 8.58 45.33 10.37
CA LYS A 521 7.55 45.93 11.22
C LYS A 521 6.22 45.22 10.96
N VAL A 522 5.59 44.69 12.01
CA VAL A 522 4.23 44.16 11.97
C VAL A 522 3.24 45.30 11.70
N GLU A 523 2.58 45.27 10.55
CA GLU A 523 1.51 46.21 10.17
C GLU A 523 0.16 45.72 10.72
N HIS A 524 -0.10 44.43 10.58
CA HIS A 524 -1.30 43.76 11.08
C HIS A 524 -0.94 42.39 11.64
N SER A 525 -1.67 41.95 12.66
CA SER A 525 -1.58 40.61 13.22
C SER A 525 -2.99 40.07 13.43
N TYR A 526 -3.26 38.90 12.86
CA TYR A 526 -4.55 38.24 12.93
C TYR A 526 -4.43 36.97 13.77
N THR A 527 -5.37 36.79 14.71
CA THR A 527 -5.55 35.52 15.41
C THR A 527 -6.55 34.68 14.66
N LEU A 528 -6.11 33.52 14.19
CA LEU A 528 -6.93 32.54 13.48
C LEU A 528 -7.51 31.55 14.49
N PRO A 529 -8.84 31.32 14.50
CA PRO A 529 -9.40 30.28 15.34
C PRO A 529 -8.83 28.92 14.92
N PRO A 530 -8.69 27.95 15.85
CA PRO A 530 -8.24 26.61 15.51
C PRO A 530 -9.13 26.07 14.38
N LEU A 531 -8.51 25.60 13.29
CA LEU A 531 -9.26 24.87 12.29
C LEU A 531 -9.87 23.66 12.98
N PRO A 532 -11.13 23.30 12.67
CA PRO A 532 -11.68 22.06 13.17
C PRO A 532 -10.85 20.94 12.56
N VAL A 533 -9.85 20.50 13.33
CA VAL A 533 -9.21 19.21 13.11
C VAL A 533 -10.34 18.26 13.40
N THR A 534 -11.05 17.88 12.35
CA THR A 534 -12.01 16.80 12.45
C THR A 534 -11.10 15.59 12.25
N PRO A 535 -10.52 14.96 13.30
CA PRO A 535 -9.87 13.68 13.11
C PRO A 535 -10.93 12.86 12.40
N ALA A 536 -10.68 12.47 11.16
CA ALA A 536 -11.72 12.03 10.25
C ALA A 536 -12.53 10.97 10.98
N LYS A 537 -13.68 11.35 11.55
CA LYS A 537 -14.36 10.46 12.50
C LYS A 537 -14.63 9.22 11.68
N PRO A 538 -14.19 8.03 12.12
CA PRO A 538 -14.44 6.84 11.34
C PRO A 538 -15.94 6.82 11.11
N THR A 539 -16.36 6.84 9.85
CA THR A 539 -17.80 6.76 9.55
C THR A 539 -18.36 5.51 10.24
N PRO A 540 -19.66 5.39 10.54
CA PRO A 540 -20.20 4.17 11.15
C PRO A 540 -19.79 2.89 10.40
N ALA A 541 -19.69 2.97 9.06
CA ALA A 541 -19.08 1.94 8.24
C ALA A 541 -17.60 1.72 8.60
N GLY A 542 -16.80 2.78 8.69
CA GLY A 542 -15.40 2.71 9.13
C GLY A 542 -15.19 1.99 10.46
N TYR A 543 -16.01 2.29 11.47
CA TYR A 543 -15.98 1.54 12.72
C TYR A 543 -16.32 0.06 12.50
N LEU A 544 -17.42 -0.24 11.80
CA LEU A 544 -17.79 -1.63 11.48
C LEU A 544 -16.60 -2.37 10.86
N ILE A 545 -15.92 -1.75 9.91
CA ILE A 545 -14.81 -2.31 9.15
C ILE A 545 -13.60 -2.59 10.03
N GLU A 546 -13.20 -1.63 10.85
CA GLU A 546 -12.13 -1.82 11.83
C GLU A 546 -12.52 -2.92 12.83
N GLY A 547 -13.79 -2.98 13.22
CA GLY A 547 -14.39 -4.02 14.04
C GLY A 547 -14.39 -5.42 13.40
N LEU A 548 -14.31 -5.52 12.07
CA LEU A 548 -14.18 -6.80 11.35
C LEU A 548 -12.74 -7.30 11.27
N ARG A 549 -11.74 -6.50 11.69
CA ARG A 549 -10.35 -6.97 11.75
C ARG A 549 -10.22 -8.12 12.74
N SER A 550 -9.30 -9.02 12.44
CA SER A 550 -9.02 -10.15 13.32
C SER A 550 -8.25 -9.68 14.56
N PRO A 551 -8.69 -10.08 15.77
CA PRO A 551 -8.00 -9.80 17.02
C PRO A 551 -6.52 -10.17 17.00
N VAL A 552 -6.16 -11.35 16.50
CA VAL A 552 -4.76 -11.79 16.54
C VAL A 552 -3.85 -10.88 15.72
N PHE A 553 -4.30 -10.36 14.59
CA PHE A 553 -3.50 -9.43 13.79
C PHE A 553 -3.46 -8.04 14.42
N PHE A 554 -4.60 -7.54 14.92
CA PHE A 554 -4.65 -6.24 15.58
C PHE A 554 -3.77 -6.20 16.85
N PHE A 555 -4.03 -7.11 17.80
CA PHE A 555 -3.27 -7.20 19.03
C PHE A 555 -1.86 -7.73 18.81
N GLY A 556 -1.65 -8.61 17.82
CA GLY A 556 -0.32 -9.06 17.41
C GLY A 556 0.54 -7.93 16.88
N THR A 557 -0.03 -7.00 16.10
CA THR A 557 0.69 -5.80 15.65
C THR A 557 1.06 -4.90 16.81
N LEU A 558 0.15 -4.67 17.76
CA LEU A 558 0.44 -3.88 18.96
C LEU A 558 1.51 -4.54 19.83
N LEU A 559 1.45 -5.88 19.98
CA LEU A 559 2.46 -6.64 20.70
C LEU A 559 3.81 -6.60 20.01
N TYR A 560 3.84 -6.76 18.68
CA TYR A 560 5.06 -6.65 17.87
C TYR A 560 5.71 -5.28 18.02
N GLN A 561 4.93 -4.21 17.88
CA GLN A 561 5.40 -2.84 18.07
C GLN A 561 5.98 -2.66 19.47
N LYS A 562 5.25 -3.08 20.51
CA LYS A 562 5.70 -3.00 21.90
C LYS A 562 6.97 -3.82 22.17
N LEU A 563 7.08 -5.03 21.62
CA LEU A 563 8.30 -5.84 21.71
C LEU A 563 9.46 -5.16 21.00
N GLY A 564 9.22 -4.55 19.84
CA GLY A 564 10.19 -3.72 19.15
C GLY A 564 10.73 -2.59 20.02
N VAL A 565 9.84 -1.86 20.70
CA VAL A 565 10.23 -0.83 21.68
C VAL A 565 11.09 -1.43 22.79
N LEU A 566 10.68 -2.56 23.37
CA LEU A 566 11.44 -3.25 24.43
C LEU A 566 12.83 -3.74 23.96
N LEU A 567 12.98 -4.01 22.66
CA LEU A 567 14.24 -4.39 22.03
C LEU A 567 15.07 -3.19 21.53
N GLY A 568 14.62 -1.95 21.80
CA GLY A 568 15.34 -0.73 21.42
C GLY A 568 15.20 -0.31 19.96
N ASN A 569 14.16 -0.77 19.25
CA ASN A 569 13.90 -0.35 17.88
C ASN A 569 13.17 1.01 17.85
N GLN A 570 13.91 2.08 17.55
CA GLN A 570 13.40 3.46 17.51
C GLN A 570 12.22 3.63 16.53
N LYS A 571 12.30 3.08 15.32
CA LYS A 571 11.20 3.17 14.32
C LYS A 571 9.89 2.61 14.89
N LEU A 572 9.97 1.48 15.60
CA LEU A 572 8.79 0.89 16.23
C LEU A 572 8.33 1.67 17.47
N GLN A 573 9.23 2.33 18.18
CA GLN A 573 8.90 3.24 19.27
C GLN A 573 8.10 4.44 18.78
N ASP A 574 8.59 5.15 17.75
CA ASP A 574 7.91 6.33 17.21
C ASP A 574 6.52 5.96 16.69
N VAL A 575 6.40 4.82 15.98
CA VAL A 575 5.10 4.31 15.50
C VAL A 575 4.18 3.91 16.65
N PHE A 576 4.71 3.28 17.70
CA PHE A 576 3.93 2.88 18.86
C PHE A 576 3.45 4.09 19.67
N GLU A 577 4.31 5.08 19.90
CA GLU A 577 3.99 6.32 20.60
C GLU A 577 3.02 7.19 19.81
N ALA A 578 3.18 7.31 18.49
CA ALA A 578 2.19 7.97 17.64
C ALA A 578 0.82 7.27 17.71
N ARG A 579 0.80 5.92 17.75
CA ARG A 579 -0.44 5.16 17.84
C ARG A 579 -1.08 5.23 19.24
N MET A 580 -0.29 5.14 20.30
CA MET A 580 -0.76 5.07 21.69
C MET A 580 -0.86 6.41 22.39
N GLY A 581 -0.18 7.45 21.88
CA GLY A 581 -0.27 8.82 22.35
C GLY A 581 -1.46 9.50 21.70
N SER A 582 -1.32 9.87 20.43
CA SER A 582 -2.35 10.68 19.78
C SER A 582 -3.65 9.92 19.55
N ASN A 583 -3.56 8.64 19.17
CA ASN A 583 -4.70 7.83 18.78
C ASN A 583 -5.20 6.86 19.87
N ALA A 584 -4.75 7.02 21.12
CA ALA A 584 -5.04 6.08 22.22
C ALA A 584 -6.53 5.72 22.35
N HIS A 585 -7.38 6.75 22.30
CA HIS A 585 -8.83 6.60 22.42
C HIS A 585 -9.42 5.80 21.26
N ALA A 586 -9.07 6.18 20.02
CA ALA A 586 -9.53 5.48 18.82
C ALA A 586 -9.05 4.02 18.77
N VAL A 587 -7.81 3.76 19.20
CA VAL A 587 -7.25 2.41 19.32
C VAL A 587 -8.04 1.60 20.35
N ARG A 588 -8.39 2.18 21.50
CA ARG A 588 -9.20 1.52 22.53
C ARG A 588 -10.63 1.21 22.05
N GLU A 589 -11.30 2.17 21.43
CA GLU A 589 -12.64 1.96 20.85
C GLU A 589 -12.63 0.84 19.81
N THR A 590 -11.63 0.87 18.92
CA THR A 590 -11.44 -0.15 17.88
C THR A 590 -11.20 -1.53 18.50
N ALA A 591 -10.33 -1.60 19.53
CA ALA A 591 -10.06 -2.85 20.24
C ALA A 591 -11.32 -3.45 20.90
N VAL A 592 -12.13 -2.62 21.56
CA VAL A 592 -13.39 -3.06 22.17
C VAL A 592 -14.34 -3.58 21.10
N LEU A 593 -14.50 -2.85 19.99
CA LEU A 593 -15.37 -3.26 18.90
C LEU A 593 -14.93 -4.61 18.27
N ILE A 594 -13.63 -4.77 18.03
CA ILE A 594 -13.04 -6.03 17.54
C ILE A 594 -13.36 -7.20 18.50
N LEU A 595 -13.20 -7.00 19.81
CA LEU A 595 -13.49 -8.04 20.81
C LEU A 595 -14.98 -8.39 20.87
N VAL A 596 -15.87 -7.40 20.82
CA VAL A 596 -17.32 -7.61 20.80
C VAL A 596 -17.73 -8.38 19.54
N CYS A 597 -17.29 -7.96 18.36
CA CYS A 597 -17.56 -8.66 17.10
C CYS A 597 -17.03 -10.11 17.14
N SER A 598 -15.86 -10.33 17.71
CA SER A 598 -15.24 -11.66 17.81
C SER A 598 -16.00 -12.59 18.77
N LEU A 599 -16.48 -12.06 19.91
CA LEU A 599 -17.34 -12.81 20.84
C LEU A 599 -18.68 -13.18 20.20
N LEU A 600 -19.29 -12.25 19.45
CA LEU A 600 -20.52 -12.52 18.70
C LEU A 600 -20.30 -13.60 17.63
N CYS A 601 -19.20 -13.53 16.87
CA CYS A 601 -18.84 -14.54 15.87
C CYS A 601 -18.58 -15.90 16.51
N ALA A 602 -17.89 -15.94 17.66
CA ALA A 602 -17.65 -17.17 18.42
C ALA A 602 -18.94 -17.79 18.94
N GLY A 603 -19.84 -16.97 19.51
CA GLY A 603 -21.15 -17.41 19.98
C GLY A 603 -22.03 -17.96 18.85
N ALA A 604 -22.08 -17.26 17.71
CA ALA A 604 -22.80 -17.72 16.51
C ALA A 604 -22.22 -19.05 15.98
N THR A 605 -20.89 -19.18 15.96
CA THR A 605 -20.20 -20.41 15.54
C THR A 605 -20.51 -21.57 16.48
N LEU A 606 -20.44 -21.35 17.80
CA LEU A 606 -20.76 -22.36 18.79
C LEU A 606 -22.22 -22.81 18.66
N ALA A 607 -23.17 -21.88 18.60
CA ALA A 607 -24.59 -22.18 18.43
C ALA A 607 -24.87 -22.93 17.11
N GLY A 608 -24.27 -22.49 16.00
CA GLY A 608 -24.35 -23.15 14.70
C GLY A 608 -23.80 -24.59 14.75
N ALA A 609 -22.57 -24.77 15.23
CA ALA A 609 -21.94 -26.08 15.36
C ALA A 609 -22.76 -27.04 16.24
N ARG A 610 -23.33 -26.54 17.35
CA ARG A 610 -24.19 -27.33 18.23
C ARG A 610 -25.51 -27.72 17.57
N ARG A 611 -26.15 -26.82 16.81
CA ARG A 611 -27.35 -27.14 16.01
C ARG A 611 -27.09 -28.23 14.96
N LEU A 612 -25.86 -28.33 14.47
CA LEU A 612 -25.43 -29.33 13.50
C LEU A 612 -24.88 -30.61 14.14
N HIS A 613 -25.08 -30.77 15.45
CA HIS A 613 -24.66 -31.94 16.21
C HIS A 613 -23.14 -32.20 16.24
N PHE A 614 -22.31 -31.16 16.09
CA PHE A 614 -20.87 -31.27 16.35
C PHE A 614 -20.64 -31.65 17.82
N SER A 615 -19.58 -32.43 18.07
CA SER A 615 -19.13 -32.71 19.43
C SER A 615 -18.76 -31.40 20.14
N TRP A 616 -18.84 -31.37 21.47
CA TRP A 616 -18.59 -30.15 22.23
C TRP A 616 -17.17 -29.62 22.01
N SER A 617 -16.18 -30.52 21.96
CA SER A 617 -14.78 -30.18 21.66
C SER A 617 -14.61 -29.55 20.28
N GLN A 618 -15.23 -30.10 19.24
CA GLN A 618 -15.18 -29.53 17.90
C GLN A 618 -15.90 -28.18 17.81
N ALA A 619 -17.06 -28.06 18.46
CA ALA A 619 -17.82 -26.81 18.49
C ALA A 619 -17.03 -25.70 19.23
N ALA A 620 -16.40 -26.02 20.36
CA ALA A 620 -15.53 -25.13 21.11
C ALA A 620 -14.27 -24.73 20.31
N LEU A 621 -13.65 -25.68 19.60
CA LEU A 621 -12.51 -25.40 18.72
C LEU A 621 -12.86 -24.37 17.65
N TRP A 622 -13.98 -24.58 16.93
CA TRP A 622 -14.43 -23.64 15.90
C TRP A 622 -14.85 -22.29 16.47
N ALA A 623 -15.49 -22.27 17.65
CA ALA A 623 -15.79 -21.02 18.35
C ALA A 623 -14.51 -20.27 18.74
N GLY A 624 -13.46 -20.97 19.20
CA GLY A 624 -12.15 -20.40 19.47
C GLY A 624 -11.49 -19.81 18.21
N VAL A 625 -11.58 -20.51 17.08
CA VAL A 625 -11.12 -19.99 15.78
C VAL A 625 -11.87 -18.70 15.41
N ALA A 626 -13.20 -18.67 15.52
CA ALA A 626 -14.00 -17.47 15.29
C ALA A 626 -13.71 -16.35 16.28
N LEU A 627 -13.33 -16.66 17.53
CA LEU A 627 -12.92 -15.67 18.51
C LEU A 627 -11.57 -15.02 18.15
N VAL A 628 -10.61 -15.79 17.64
CA VAL A 628 -9.26 -15.29 17.31
C VAL A 628 -9.25 -14.55 15.96
N PHE A 629 -10.06 -15.03 15.02
CA PHE A 629 -10.08 -14.55 13.63
C PHE A 629 -11.34 -13.75 13.27
N ASN A 630 -12.24 -13.52 14.23
CA ASN A 630 -13.46 -12.73 14.07
C ASN A 630 -14.35 -13.26 12.93
N ILE A 631 -14.93 -12.37 12.12
CA ILE A 631 -15.78 -12.73 10.98
C ILE A 631 -15.10 -13.68 10.00
N ALA A 632 -13.79 -13.52 9.78
CA ALA A 632 -13.05 -14.44 8.92
C ALA A 632 -13.02 -15.84 9.51
N GLY A 633 -12.93 -16.00 10.83
CA GLY A 633 -13.03 -17.29 11.51
C GLY A 633 -14.44 -17.90 11.47
N LEU A 634 -15.50 -17.09 11.59
CA LEU A 634 -16.88 -17.54 11.39
C LEU A 634 -17.09 -18.01 9.94
N LEU A 635 -16.71 -17.20 8.95
CA LEU A 635 -16.78 -17.58 7.55
C LEU A 635 -15.97 -18.87 7.32
N LEU A 636 -14.77 -18.97 7.89
CA LEU A 636 -13.95 -20.15 7.81
C LEU A 636 -14.62 -21.41 8.36
N PHE A 637 -15.28 -21.33 9.53
CA PHE A 637 -16.16 -22.39 10.00
C PHE A 637 -17.24 -22.73 8.98
N LEU A 638 -17.89 -21.71 8.41
CA LEU A 638 -18.94 -21.95 7.43
C LEU A 638 -18.44 -22.61 6.14
N THR A 639 -17.18 -22.35 5.78
CA THR A 639 -16.55 -22.77 4.52
C THR A 639 -15.88 -24.14 4.61
N VAL A 640 -15.13 -24.38 5.69
CA VAL A 640 -14.17 -25.49 5.82
C VAL A 640 -14.70 -26.59 6.72
N ALA A 641 -15.64 -26.33 7.63
CA ALA A 641 -16.16 -27.38 8.49
C ALA A 641 -16.79 -28.51 7.65
N ASP A 642 -16.53 -29.76 8.01
CA ASP A 642 -17.20 -30.91 7.39
C ASP A 642 -18.65 -30.92 7.87
N TRP A 643 -19.51 -30.23 7.13
CA TRP A 643 -20.94 -30.19 7.40
C TRP A 643 -21.51 -31.61 7.27
N PRO A 644 -22.08 -32.19 8.34
CA PRO A 644 -22.71 -33.48 8.24
C PRO A 644 -23.86 -33.36 7.23
N GLN A 645 -23.93 -34.29 6.28
CA GLN A 645 -25.12 -34.40 5.44
C GLN A 645 -26.30 -34.70 6.36
N VAL A 646 -27.34 -33.88 6.28
CA VAL A 646 -28.56 -34.05 7.06
C VAL A 646 -29.70 -34.39 6.13
N VAL A 647 -30.54 -35.34 6.55
CA VAL A 647 -31.81 -35.67 5.88
C VAL A 647 -32.93 -35.60 6.91
N PRO A 648 -34.19 -35.34 6.51
CA PRO A 648 -35.32 -35.49 7.42
C PRO A 648 -35.43 -36.95 7.88
N CYS A 649 -35.61 -37.16 9.17
CA CYS A 649 -35.88 -38.48 9.73
C CYS A 649 -37.23 -39.01 9.23
N ALA A 650 -37.29 -40.26 8.77
CA ALA A 650 -38.53 -40.85 8.26
C ALA A 650 -39.67 -40.83 9.30
N THR A 651 -39.36 -41.07 10.57
CA THR A 651 -40.37 -41.09 11.65
C THR A 651 -40.72 -39.69 12.14
N CYS A 652 -39.73 -38.89 12.58
CA CYS A 652 -40.00 -37.63 13.27
C CYS A 652 -39.87 -36.37 12.40
N GLN A 653 -39.48 -36.52 11.12
CA GLN A 653 -39.25 -35.45 10.14
C GLN A 653 -38.20 -34.40 10.52
N ARG A 654 -37.57 -34.50 11.70
CA ARG A 654 -36.49 -33.61 12.12
C ARG A 654 -35.19 -33.95 11.36
N PRO A 655 -34.37 -32.94 11.01
CA PRO A 655 -33.10 -33.17 10.34
C PRO A 655 -32.18 -34.02 11.23
N ARG A 656 -31.69 -35.14 10.68
CA ARG A 656 -30.73 -36.06 11.30
C ARG A 656 -29.48 -36.21 10.42
N PRO A 657 -28.28 -36.30 11.00
CA PRO A 657 -27.06 -36.53 10.24
C PRO A 657 -26.99 -37.96 9.69
N VAL A 658 -26.57 -38.12 8.43
CA VAL A 658 -26.52 -39.42 7.75
C VAL A 658 -25.49 -40.38 8.34
N SER A 659 -24.44 -39.84 8.96
CA SER A 659 -23.37 -40.64 9.55
C SER A 659 -23.74 -41.36 10.85
N ARG A 660 -24.94 -41.15 11.41
CA ARG A 660 -25.42 -41.86 12.61
C ARG A 660 -26.45 -42.91 12.25
N GLN A 661 -26.33 -44.10 12.85
CA GLN A 661 -27.26 -45.21 12.66
C GLN A 661 -28.65 -44.87 13.20
N THR A 662 -28.71 -44.28 14.41
CA THR A 662 -29.94 -43.86 15.07
C THR A 662 -30.20 -42.35 14.96
N CYS A 663 -31.47 -41.96 14.96
CA CYS A 663 -31.89 -40.57 14.98
C CYS A 663 -31.59 -39.96 16.36
N PRO A 664 -30.89 -38.81 16.46
CA PRO A 664 -30.61 -38.18 17.76
C PRO A 664 -31.86 -37.61 18.46
N HIS A 665 -33.01 -37.55 17.76
CA HIS A 665 -34.26 -36.99 18.29
C HIS A 665 -35.26 -38.06 18.77
N CYS A 666 -35.44 -39.14 18.00
CA CYS A 666 -36.41 -40.21 18.32
C CYS A 666 -35.77 -41.58 18.54
N ALA A 667 -34.45 -41.70 18.43
CA ALA A 667 -33.69 -42.94 18.51
C ALA A 667 -33.95 -43.99 17.40
N ASP A 668 -34.85 -43.74 16.45
CA ASP A 668 -35.09 -44.70 15.35
C ASP A 668 -33.90 -44.89 14.41
N ASP A 669 -33.71 -46.13 14.00
CA ASP A 669 -32.70 -46.55 13.03
C ASP A 669 -32.93 -45.97 11.63
N TRP A 670 -31.96 -46.19 10.74
CA TRP A 670 -32.18 -45.93 9.32
C TRP A 670 -33.19 -46.92 8.76
N PRO A 671 -34.22 -46.48 7.99
CA PRO A 671 -34.95 -47.42 7.17
C PRO A 671 -33.94 -48.13 6.25
N PRO A 672 -34.09 -49.45 6.03
CA PRO A 672 -33.24 -50.17 5.09
C PRO A 672 -33.28 -49.46 3.73
N ALA A 673 -32.15 -49.45 3.02
CA ALA A 673 -32.07 -48.83 1.70
C ALA A 673 -33.20 -49.41 0.82
N ALA A 674 -33.96 -48.53 0.17
CA ALA A 674 -35.01 -48.98 -0.74
C ALA A 674 -34.34 -49.78 -1.86
N ALA A 675 -34.69 -51.07 -1.97
CA ALA A 675 -34.10 -51.96 -2.97
C ALA A 675 -34.39 -51.39 -4.37
N THR A 676 -33.38 -50.82 -5.03
CA THR A 676 -33.54 -50.19 -6.35
C THR A 676 -33.41 -51.18 -7.51
N GLY A 677 -33.17 -52.47 -7.21
CA GLY A 677 -32.91 -53.50 -8.23
C GLY A 677 -31.57 -53.36 -8.96
N THR A 678 -30.75 -52.35 -8.62
CA THR A 678 -29.40 -52.14 -9.17
C THR A 678 -28.28 -52.58 -8.22
N GLU A 679 -28.64 -53.03 -7.03
CA GLU A 679 -27.72 -53.52 -6.03
C GLU A 679 -27.44 -55.01 -6.28
N ILE A 680 -26.23 -55.33 -6.77
CA ILE A 680 -25.70 -56.70 -6.78
C ILE A 680 -25.28 -57.00 -5.35
N PHE A 681 -26.21 -57.47 -4.53
CA PHE A 681 -25.83 -58.13 -3.28
C PHE A 681 -25.41 -59.55 -3.65
N ASP A 682 -24.13 -59.87 -3.48
CA ASP A 682 -23.66 -61.26 -3.48
C ASP A 682 -24.32 -61.97 -2.30
N HIS A 683 -25.54 -62.49 -2.50
CA HIS A 683 -26.24 -63.28 -1.51
C HIS A 683 -25.50 -64.59 -1.18
N GLU A 684 -24.47 -64.97 -1.97
CA GLU A 684 -23.58 -66.10 -1.69
C GLU A 684 -22.48 -65.82 -0.64
N ALA A 685 -22.16 -64.55 -0.33
CA ALA A 685 -21.09 -64.26 0.64
C ALA A 685 -21.52 -64.37 2.11
N LEU A 686 -22.83 -64.50 2.40
CA LEU A 686 -23.37 -64.58 3.77
C LEU A 686 -23.68 -66.02 4.23
N SER A 687 -23.40 -67.04 3.42
CA SER A 687 -23.60 -68.46 3.78
C SER A 687 -22.34 -69.18 4.29
N PHE A 688 -21.21 -68.50 4.48
CA PHE A 688 -19.96 -69.10 4.99
C PHE A 688 -19.89 -69.29 6.53
N SER A 689 -21.03 -69.43 7.22
CA SER A 689 -21.08 -69.57 8.70
C SER A 689 -21.04 -71.02 9.21
N SER A 690 -20.55 -71.99 8.43
CA SER A 690 -20.35 -73.36 8.91
C SER A 690 -19.06 -74.02 8.40
N CYS A 691 -17.92 -73.37 8.61
CA CYS A 691 -16.65 -74.10 8.61
C CYS A 691 -16.38 -74.61 10.05
N PRO A 692 -16.32 -75.93 10.30
CA PRO A 692 -16.01 -76.46 11.62
C PRO A 692 -14.57 -76.10 12.03
N PRO A 693 -14.26 -76.04 13.34
CA PRO A 693 -12.93 -75.70 13.85
C PRO A 693 -11.93 -76.81 13.51
N GLY A 694 -11.35 -76.73 12.32
CA GLY A 694 -10.25 -77.56 11.86
C GLY A 694 -8.91 -77.00 12.33
N LYS A 695 -8.24 -77.77 13.19
CA LYS A 695 -6.85 -77.63 13.64
C LYS A 695 -5.92 -77.09 12.54
N TYR A 696 -5.36 -75.91 12.74
CA TYR A 696 -4.07 -75.55 12.15
C TYR A 696 -3.03 -75.55 13.25
N GLY A 697 -2.24 -76.62 13.27
CA GLY A 697 -0.99 -76.70 14.00
C GLY A 697 0.16 -76.11 13.19
N ASP A 698 1.17 -75.65 13.92
CA ASP A 698 2.59 -75.63 13.61
C ASP A 698 3.00 -75.90 12.15
N THR A 699 3.45 -74.88 11.42
CA THR A 699 4.82 -74.76 10.88
C THR A 699 4.94 -73.59 9.88
N LEU A 700 6.07 -72.89 10.02
CA LEU A 700 6.72 -71.90 9.14
C LEU A 700 6.20 -70.46 9.11
#